data_AF-A0A813LA70-F1
#
_entry.id   AF-A0A813LA70-F1
#
_cell.length_a   1.000
_cell.length_b   1.000
_cell.length_c   1.000
_cell.angle_alpha   90.00
_cell.angle_beta   90.00
_cell.angle_gamma   90.00
#
_symmetry.space_group_name_H-M   'P 1'
#
loop_
_entity.id
_entity.type
_entity.pdbx_description
1 polymer ?
#
loop_
_entity_poly.entity_id
_entity_poly.type
_entity_poly.pdbx_seq_one_letter_code
_entity_poly.pdbx_strand_id
1 'polypeptide(L)'
;MGPDPESAAESSSSEEEQSDSDDVSSDDKPSWFENWCRRSHIVGAHPRFALVRRQTSKLEGWAHPRFALVRRQTSKLEGWLLDGMLSQVLMLGSILLLLLLIYLAMLVHWIKACLAHGYMGLVLVSCFFLLRSPSGRAPVVLLRACLTLAIAAVTAAVTLWPWVSRDVYFDQASKTTPGLWGYDCNRHFDKADVPCHQYAGSFDYWVNVSVIWLLASIAMLCTASWHPASYHTRSSVHCVVLIWIQKLGLVAQSTSLYCEGGQSWLLQVAVEMPYAGEKLAQLWVQLLVYQRMVALESAMREPLGTGWMRGLLWIYGVLLLVEQLYLMHVPMHWRQCSELWHVPIPRILRTLILPALAVLYFRAFSKPLRILRMEADRMYGAVLAESLWARTTLRRELAVVMCTTFMSAANQAFQPFRAFGLSRFLENLHGIWIWPSALDDLMHSISLAVLCGFLFTPPEPSMEIPERCARNSTERHISSAWEQKVAELAGRGFELDSLLDFAESLLDGRAMPDFDPHRSTTNDVVRKAVIPLSRVGDGGQALATVWNAGQVKQAQRMVTHNWDNVFLHLVAAIIVDGIGEDNTYEAVASQLLVAGGLDALRQKLCDSGSLTSTYWVCAFCVNQHASICGGFGPAPLEGTQEHATHERKKRDAFGHLLPVCTCRQPKHFNSSPLECELNKFDDMMAYLSRTSVLKQVVAVDASFALFSRAWCVAELVEADTSCIPQAVVIHSAESLDQHFDSLNSLDVRKCEASRLEDRDFILQKIPDIDKFNARLQWLIFGSEGLLKAWQDSESRAESTGRIAGRLLRQAALRQE
;
A
#
# COMPACT_ATOMS: atom_id res chain seq x y z
N MET A 1 -33.12 -29.09 -47.39
CA MET A 1 -33.16 -29.29 -48.85
C MET A 1 -33.76 -28.03 -49.45
N GLY A 2 -33.01 -27.30 -50.28
CA GLY A 2 -33.37 -25.99 -50.86
C GLY A 2 -34.40 -26.07 -52.00
N PRO A 3 -34.54 -25.06 -52.89
CA PRO A 3 -33.60 -23.94 -53.14
C PRO A 3 -34.20 -22.52 -53.30
N ASP A 4 -33.27 -21.55 -53.31
CA ASP A 4 -33.27 -20.16 -53.82
C ASP A 4 -33.65 -20.04 -55.33
N PRO A 5 -33.97 -18.85 -55.93
CA PRO A 5 -33.04 -17.69 -56.00
C PRO A 5 -33.56 -16.22 -56.18
N GLU A 6 -32.58 -15.30 -56.05
CA GLU A 6 -32.36 -13.99 -56.72
C GLU A 6 -33.25 -12.76 -56.43
N SER A 7 -32.65 -11.69 -55.89
CA SER A 7 -32.26 -10.49 -56.66
C SER A 7 -31.72 -9.34 -55.78
N ALA A 8 -30.74 -8.63 -56.32
CA ALA A 8 -30.01 -7.49 -55.75
C ALA A 8 -30.68 -6.15 -56.08
N ALA A 9 -30.49 -5.13 -55.22
CA ALA A 9 -30.55 -3.72 -55.62
C ALA A 9 -29.74 -2.84 -54.65
N GLU A 10 -28.73 -2.18 -55.21
CA GLU A 10 -27.94 -1.09 -54.65
C GLU A 10 -28.78 0.19 -54.51
N SER A 11 -28.51 1.03 -53.50
CA SER A 11 -28.77 2.46 -53.61
C SER A 11 -27.71 3.26 -52.83
N SER A 12 -26.87 3.93 -53.60
CA SER A 12 -25.98 5.01 -53.20
C SER A 12 -26.80 6.31 -53.12
N SER A 13 -26.60 7.10 -52.08
CA SER A 13 -27.05 8.49 -52.03
C SER A 13 -25.85 9.41 -51.81
N SER A 14 -25.66 10.27 -52.80
CA SER A 14 -24.77 11.41 -52.88
C SER A 14 -25.45 12.64 -52.31
N GLU A 15 -24.77 13.39 -51.44
CA GLU A 15 -25.08 14.80 -51.10
C GLU A 15 -23.76 15.56 -51.27
N GLU A 16 -23.53 16.22 -52.41
CA GLU A 16 -23.87 17.61 -52.75
C GLU A 16 -23.08 18.65 -51.94
N GLU A 17 -21.97 19.09 -52.55
CA GLU A 17 -21.21 20.29 -52.21
C GLU A 17 -22.08 21.54 -52.43
N GLN A 18 -22.18 22.39 -51.41
CA GLN A 18 -22.65 23.76 -51.60
C GLN A 18 -21.66 24.73 -50.95
N SER A 19 -20.97 25.45 -51.82
CA SER A 19 -20.06 26.56 -51.53
C SER A 19 -20.88 27.82 -51.26
N ASP A 20 -20.69 28.44 -50.09
CA ASP A 20 -20.99 29.85 -49.89
C ASP A 20 -19.78 30.56 -49.28
N SER A 21 -19.25 31.47 -50.08
CA SER A 21 -18.26 32.47 -49.76
C SER A 21 -18.98 33.73 -49.30
N ASP A 22 -18.68 34.23 -48.10
CA ASP A 22 -18.93 35.62 -47.76
C ASP A 22 -17.79 36.19 -46.89
N ASP A 23 -17.30 37.34 -47.36
CA ASP A 23 -16.34 38.25 -46.76
C ASP A 23 -16.80 38.74 -45.37
N VAL A 24 -15.95 38.61 -44.35
CA VAL A 24 -15.96 39.52 -43.20
C VAL A 24 -14.54 39.89 -42.77
N SER A 25 -14.37 41.20 -42.66
CA SER A 25 -13.23 42.03 -42.32
C SER A 25 -12.42 41.65 -41.07
N SER A 26 -11.15 41.99 -41.15
CA SER A 26 -10.17 42.17 -40.07
C SER A 26 -10.66 43.08 -38.94
N ASP A 27 -10.67 42.56 -37.70
CA ASP A 27 -9.87 43.04 -36.56
C ASP A 27 -10.34 42.38 -35.25
N ASP A 28 -9.39 42.22 -34.31
CA ASP A 28 -9.52 41.68 -32.94
C ASP A 28 -9.77 40.17 -32.74
N LYS A 29 -8.67 39.42 -32.53
CA LYS A 29 -8.71 38.05 -31.96
C LYS A 29 -8.62 38.10 -30.44
N PRO A 30 -9.64 37.64 -29.69
CA PRO A 30 -9.51 37.39 -28.26
C PRO A 30 -8.79 36.05 -28.01
N SER A 31 -8.12 35.97 -26.86
CA SER A 31 -7.34 34.79 -26.46
C SER A 31 -8.23 33.54 -26.33
N TRP A 32 -7.65 32.36 -26.63
CA TRP A 32 -8.28 31.04 -26.52
C TRP A 32 -9.02 30.78 -25.18
N PHE A 33 -8.63 31.47 -24.11
CA PHE A 33 -9.24 31.37 -22.79
C PHE A 33 -10.68 31.93 -22.73
N GLU A 34 -10.99 32.98 -23.50
CA GLU A 34 -12.32 33.61 -23.50
C GLU A 34 -13.38 32.78 -24.24
N ASN A 35 -12.97 32.00 -25.25
CA ASN A 35 -13.86 31.09 -25.96
C ASN A 35 -14.23 29.85 -25.14
N TRP A 36 -13.38 29.46 -24.18
CA TRP A 36 -13.68 28.34 -23.28
C TRP A 36 -14.74 28.73 -22.22
N CYS A 37 -14.67 29.94 -21.67
CA CYS A 37 -15.65 30.44 -20.70
C CYS A 37 -17.04 30.73 -21.29
N ARG A 38 -17.17 30.98 -22.61
CA ARG A 38 -18.49 31.20 -23.24
C ARG A 38 -19.23 29.92 -23.63
N ARG A 39 -18.56 28.77 -23.74
CA ARG A 39 -19.20 27.48 -24.11
C ARG A 39 -19.69 26.66 -22.92
N SER A 40 -19.37 27.04 -21.69
CA SER A 40 -19.87 26.39 -20.48
C SER A 40 -21.20 27.00 -20.06
N HIS A 41 -22.30 26.53 -20.66
CA HIS A 41 -23.67 26.79 -20.20
C HIS A 41 -23.92 26.11 -18.83
N ILE A 42 -23.43 26.74 -17.75
CA ILE A 42 -23.87 26.45 -16.38
C ILE A 42 -24.31 27.79 -15.76
N VAL A 43 -25.56 28.17 -16.05
CA VAL A 43 -26.23 29.28 -15.38
C VAL A 43 -26.92 28.71 -14.15
N GLY A 44 -26.40 29.06 -12.96
CA GLY A 44 -26.99 28.67 -11.68
C GLY A 44 -26.16 29.10 -10.47
N ALA A 45 -25.59 30.31 -10.47
CA ALA A 45 -24.84 30.81 -9.31
C ALA A 45 -25.79 31.19 -8.15
N HIS A 46 -25.68 30.44 -7.05
CA HIS A 46 -26.51 30.53 -5.85
C HIS A 46 -26.12 31.73 -4.93
N PRO A 47 -27.04 32.40 -4.22
CA PRO A 47 -26.81 33.71 -3.57
C PRO A 47 -25.91 33.73 -2.31
N ARG A 48 -25.20 32.64 -1.97
CA ARG A 48 -24.51 32.51 -0.67
C ARG A 48 -23.12 33.18 -0.60
N PHE A 49 -22.51 33.54 -1.73
CA PHE A 49 -21.19 34.19 -1.73
C PHE A 49 -21.22 35.70 -1.42
N ALA A 50 -22.36 36.37 -1.57
CA ALA A 50 -22.49 37.79 -1.25
C ALA A 50 -22.63 38.08 0.26
N LEU A 51 -23.01 37.09 1.07
CA LEU A 51 -23.23 37.26 2.51
C LEU A 51 -21.93 37.18 3.32
N VAL A 52 -20.98 36.36 2.90
CA VAL A 52 -19.68 36.18 3.59
C VAL A 52 -18.79 37.42 3.44
N ARG A 53 -18.84 38.10 2.29
CA ARG A 53 -18.08 39.34 2.04
C ARG A 53 -18.64 40.56 2.79
N ARG A 54 -19.89 40.49 3.29
CA ARG A 54 -20.55 41.56 4.05
C ARG A 54 -20.44 41.40 5.56
N GLN A 55 -20.08 40.21 6.05
CA GLN A 55 -19.82 39.97 7.47
C GLN A 55 -18.37 40.21 7.87
N THR A 56 -17.41 40.04 6.96
CA THR A 56 -15.99 40.30 7.24
C THR A 56 -15.65 41.79 7.36
N SER A 57 -16.39 42.70 6.71
CA SER A 57 -16.15 44.15 6.84
C SER A 57 -16.78 44.82 8.08
N LYS A 58 -17.58 44.08 8.87
CA LYS A 58 -18.19 44.59 10.11
C LYS A 58 -17.45 44.23 11.40
N LEU A 59 -16.39 43.40 11.30
CA LEU A 59 -15.63 42.93 12.46
C LEU A 59 -14.37 43.74 12.79
N GLU A 60 -13.98 44.72 11.96
CA GLU A 60 -12.79 45.55 12.20
C GLU A 60 -13.03 46.79 13.08
N GLY A 61 -14.26 47.03 13.54
CA GLY A 61 -14.63 48.29 14.21
C GLY A 61 -14.63 48.32 15.75
N TRP A 62 -14.40 47.20 16.45
CA TRP A 62 -14.66 47.13 17.91
C TRP A 62 -13.44 46.61 18.68
N ALA A 63 -12.47 47.48 18.94
CA ALA A 63 -11.39 47.25 19.91
C ALA A 63 -11.65 48.06 21.19
N HIS A 64 -12.19 47.39 22.23
CA HIS A 64 -12.50 48.00 23.53
C HIS A 64 -11.27 47.93 24.48
N PRO A 65 -10.98 48.94 25.34
CA PRO A 65 -9.74 49.03 26.12
C PRO A 65 -9.49 47.94 27.19
N ARG A 66 -10.44 47.03 27.43
CA ARG A 66 -10.31 45.96 28.44
C ARG A 66 -9.52 44.74 27.95
N PHE A 67 -9.35 44.56 26.64
CA PHE A 67 -8.54 43.45 26.09
C PHE A 67 -7.03 43.66 26.22
N ALA A 68 -6.56 44.91 26.34
CA ALA A 68 -5.13 45.20 26.48
C ALA A 68 -4.57 44.76 27.85
N LEU A 69 -5.39 44.75 28.90
CA LEU A 69 -4.95 44.36 30.25
C LEU A 69 -4.86 42.84 30.42
N VAL A 70 -5.81 42.09 29.83
CA VAL A 70 -5.79 40.61 29.83
C VAL A 70 -4.60 40.10 29.01
N ARG A 71 -4.33 40.71 27.84
CA ARG A 71 -3.18 40.35 26.99
C ARG A 71 -1.83 40.59 27.65
N ARG A 72 -1.74 41.57 28.56
CA ARG A 72 -0.52 41.87 29.34
C ARG A 72 -0.32 40.93 30.53
N GLN A 73 -1.38 40.30 31.04
CA GLN A 73 -1.27 39.31 32.10
C GLN A 73 -1.07 37.90 31.55
N THR A 74 -1.67 37.54 30.41
CA THR A 74 -1.42 36.26 29.74
C THR A 74 0.00 36.15 29.22
N SER A 75 0.59 37.21 28.67
CA SER A 75 1.98 37.18 28.19
C SER A 75 3.02 37.00 29.31
N LYS A 76 2.70 37.43 30.53
CA LYS A 76 3.56 37.22 31.71
C LYS A 76 3.43 35.80 32.26
N LEU A 77 2.24 35.22 32.21
CA LEU A 77 2.01 33.82 32.61
C LEU A 77 2.63 32.84 31.61
N GLU A 78 2.54 33.15 30.30
CA GLU A 78 3.18 32.38 29.23
C GLU A 78 4.71 32.40 29.36
N GLY A 79 5.32 33.54 29.68
CA GLY A 79 6.77 33.61 29.92
C GLY A 79 7.24 32.75 31.10
N TRP A 80 6.50 32.76 32.22
CA TRP A 80 6.86 31.94 33.40
C TRP A 80 6.66 30.44 33.18
N LEU A 81 5.62 30.05 32.45
CA LEU A 81 5.40 28.64 32.07
C LEU A 81 6.43 28.17 31.04
N LEU A 82 6.78 29.00 30.05
CA LEU A 82 7.80 28.69 29.05
C LEU A 82 9.19 28.58 29.68
N ASP A 83 9.58 29.47 30.58
CA ASP A 83 10.90 29.41 31.22
C ASP A 83 11.01 28.22 32.18
N GLY A 84 9.94 27.90 32.92
CA GLY A 84 9.88 26.72 33.78
C GLY A 84 9.91 25.40 33.00
N MET A 85 9.15 25.31 31.90
CA MET A 85 9.16 24.14 31.01
C MET A 85 10.50 24.02 30.26
N LEU A 86 11.09 25.13 29.82
CA LEU A 86 12.39 25.14 29.15
C LEU A 86 13.49 24.69 30.10
N SER A 87 13.47 25.12 31.37
CA SER A 87 14.41 24.64 32.39
C SER A 87 14.26 23.15 32.65
N GLN A 88 13.03 22.61 32.76
CA GLN A 88 12.82 21.17 32.92
C GLN A 88 13.19 20.36 31.68
N VAL A 89 12.92 20.88 30.48
CA VAL A 89 13.33 20.26 29.20
C VAL A 89 14.85 20.28 29.05
N LEU A 90 15.53 21.36 29.45
CA LEU A 90 16.99 21.42 29.45
C LEU A 90 17.60 20.51 30.51
N MET A 91 16.97 20.35 31.68
CA MET A 91 17.40 19.41 32.72
C MET A 91 17.22 17.96 32.27
N LEU A 92 16.07 17.60 31.70
CA LEU A 92 15.84 16.28 31.10
C LEU A 92 16.78 16.03 29.92
N GLY A 93 17.00 17.04 29.07
CA GLY A 93 17.94 16.99 27.96
C GLY A 93 19.38 16.79 28.41
N SER A 94 19.81 17.41 29.52
CA SER A 94 21.14 17.22 30.08
C SER A 94 21.31 15.91 30.83
N ILE A 95 20.26 15.38 31.48
CA ILE A 95 20.25 14.01 32.04
C ILE A 95 20.32 12.98 30.91
N LEU A 96 19.55 13.16 29.84
CA LEU A 96 19.59 12.30 28.65
C LEU A 96 20.93 12.37 27.94
N LEU A 97 21.53 13.56 27.84
CA LEU A 97 22.88 13.74 27.30
C LEU A 97 23.93 13.05 28.18
N LEU A 98 23.81 13.14 29.51
CA LEU A 98 24.72 12.46 30.44
C LEU A 98 24.59 10.93 30.32
N LEU A 99 23.37 10.41 30.25
CA LEU A 99 23.12 8.98 30.03
C LEU A 99 23.61 8.52 28.66
N LEU A 100 23.47 9.35 27.62
CA LEU A 100 24.02 9.10 26.29
C LEU A 100 25.56 9.09 26.33
N LEU A 101 26.19 10.01 27.05
CA LEU A 101 27.64 10.06 27.21
C LEU A 101 28.18 8.87 28.01
N ILE A 102 27.47 8.43 29.06
CA ILE A 102 27.80 7.19 29.80
C ILE A 102 27.65 5.97 28.90
N TYR A 103 26.56 5.90 28.12
CA TYR A 103 26.33 4.82 27.17
C TYR A 103 27.38 4.80 26.06
N LEU A 104 27.76 5.98 25.53
CA LEU A 104 28.83 6.13 24.55
C LEU A 104 30.19 5.75 25.13
N ALA A 105 30.48 6.09 26.39
CA ALA A 105 31.70 5.66 27.07
C ALA A 105 31.73 4.13 27.25
N MET A 106 30.61 3.51 27.65
CA MET A 106 30.47 2.06 27.73
C MET A 106 30.59 1.41 26.35
N LEU A 107 29.98 2.00 25.32
CA LEU A 107 30.03 1.52 23.94
C LEU A 107 31.45 1.65 23.35
N VAL A 108 32.16 2.74 23.63
CA VAL A 108 33.58 2.90 23.23
C VAL A 108 34.45 1.88 23.96
N HIS A 109 34.19 1.61 25.24
CA HIS A 109 34.94 0.61 26.00
C HIS A 109 34.67 -0.82 25.50
N TRP A 110 33.41 -1.09 25.12
CA TRP A 110 32.98 -2.35 24.53
C TRP A 110 33.49 -2.54 23.09
N ILE A 111 33.44 -1.49 22.25
CA ILE A 111 34.04 -1.46 20.91
C ILE A 111 35.55 -1.67 21.01
N LYS A 112 36.24 -1.05 21.97
CA LYS A 112 37.66 -1.31 22.23
C LYS A 112 37.91 -2.78 22.59
N ALA A 113 37.06 -3.39 23.41
CA ALA A 113 37.15 -4.81 23.74
C ALA A 113 36.87 -5.72 22.52
N CYS A 114 35.87 -5.39 21.71
CA CYS A 114 35.55 -6.12 20.48
C CYS A 114 36.62 -5.96 19.38
N LEU A 115 37.26 -4.78 19.28
CA LEU A 115 38.38 -4.50 18.38
C LEU A 115 39.65 -5.24 18.83
N ALA A 116 39.91 -5.31 20.14
CA ALA A 116 41.04 -6.07 20.70
C ALA A 116 40.93 -7.58 20.43
N HIS A 117 39.72 -8.10 20.20
CA HIS A 117 39.46 -9.52 19.98
C HIS A 117 39.00 -9.87 18.55
N GLY A 118 38.98 -8.91 17.60
CA GLY A 118 38.67 -9.18 16.19
C GLY A 118 37.20 -9.50 15.87
N TYR A 119 36.26 -9.25 16.78
CA TYR A 119 34.84 -9.67 16.64
C TYR A 119 33.91 -8.63 15.97
N MET A 120 34.45 -7.53 15.45
CA MET A 120 33.68 -6.41 14.86
C MET A 120 32.70 -6.85 13.76
N GLY A 121 33.13 -7.81 12.91
CA GLY A 121 32.27 -8.37 11.86
C GLY A 121 31.10 -9.21 12.40
N LEU A 122 31.30 -9.94 13.51
CA LEU A 122 30.26 -10.78 14.11
C LEU A 122 29.21 -9.94 14.86
N VAL A 123 29.65 -8.87 15.52
CA VAL A 123 28.76 -7.96 16.27
C VAL A 123 27.80 -7.19 15.36
N LEU A 124 28.30 -6.64 14.23
CA LEU A 124 27.44 -5.96 13.26
C LEU A 124 26.42 -6.93 12.63
N VAL A 125 26.83 -8.18 12.39
CA VAL A 125 25.93 -9.25 11.91
C VAL A 125 24.91 -9.65 12.99
N SER A 126 25.29 -9.75 14.28
CA SER A 126 24.38 -10.08 15.38
C SER A 126 23.37 -8.97 15.70
N CYS A 127 23.78 -7.70 15.66
CA CYS A 127 22.86 -6.55 15.75
C CYS A 127 21.87 -6.51 14.56
N PHE A 128 22.34 -6.91 13.37
CA PHE A 128 21.50 -7.05 12.17
C PHE A 128 20.45 -8.17 12.33
N PHE A 129 20.78 -9.28 13.00
CA PHE A 129 19.83 -10.35 13.33
C PHE A 129 18.81 -9.97 14.41
N LEU A 130 19.21 -9.18 15.42
CA LEU A 130 18.30 -8.71 16.48
C LEU A 130 17.25 -7.70 15.95
N LEU A 131 17.57 -6.93 14.92
CA LEU A 131 16.62 -6.03 14.24
C LEU A 131 15.59 -6.76 13.37
N ARG A 132 15.87 -8.03 12.99
CA ARG A 132 15.06 -8.86 12.10
C ARG A 132 13.88 -9.55 12.78
N SER A 133 13.69 -9.40 14.09
CA SER A 133 12.57 -10.03 14.80
C SER A 133 11.22 -9.51 14.27
N PRO A 134 10.33 -10.40 13.78
CA PRO A 134 9.04 -10.02 13.20
C PRO A 134 7.97 -9.69 14.25
N SER A 135 8.23 -9.91 15.54
CA SER A 135 7.23 -9.71 16.59
C SER A 135 6.95 -8.22 16.86
N GLY A 136 5.76 -7.75 16.50
CA GLY A 136 5.26 -6.38 16.68
C GLY A 136 4.99 -5.98 18.15
N ARG A 137 5.80 -6.43 19.11
CA ARG A 137 5.62 -6.09 20.52
C ARG A 137 6.08 -4.65 20.78
N ALA A 138 5.29 -3.88 21.54
CA ALA A 138 5.58 -2.50 21.98
C ALA A 138 7.04 -2.21 22.42
N PRO A 139 7.75 -3.09 23.17
CA PRO A 139 9.16 -2.85 23.51
C PRO A 139 10.10 -2.81 22.29
N VAL A 140 9.79 -3.49 21.20
CA VAL A 140 10.57 -3.45 19.95
C VAL A 140 10.40 -2.11 19.23
N VAL A 141 9.21 -1.51 19.29
CA VAL A 141 8.94 -0.18 18.72
C VAL A 141 9.70 0.90 19.48
N LEU A 142 9.69 0.86 20.82
CA LEU A 142 10.43 1.81 21.65
C LEU A 142 11.95 1.66 21.46
N LEU A 143 12.46 0.43 21.43
CA LEU A 143 13.89 0.18 21.17
C LEU A 143 14.32 0.68 19.79
N ARG A 144 13.47 0.51 18.76
CA ARG A 144 13.70 1.07 17.42
C ARG A 144 13.70 2.59 17.42
N ALA A 145 12.77 3.23 18.13
CA ALA A 145 12.74 4.69 18.25
C ALA A 145 13.99 5.23 18.96
N CYS A 146 14.40 4.60 20.07
CA CYS A 146 15.61 4.98 20.81
C CYS A 146 16.88 4.76 19.98
N LEU A 147 16.99 3.66 19.23
CA LEU A 147 18.13 3.40 18.36
C LEU A 147 18.21 4.42 17.22
N THR A 148 17.08 4.75 16.60
CA THR A 148 17.00 5.78 15.55
C THR A 148 17.41 7.16 16.09
N LEU A 149 16.92 7.55 17.28
CA LEU A 149 17.31 8.80 17.93
C LEU A 149 18.79 8.82 18.32
N ALA A 150 19.33 7.70 18.82
CA ALA A 150 20.75 7.59 19.15
C ALA A 150 21.62 7.71 17.90
N ILE A 151 21.25 7.06 16.79
CA ILE A 151 21.95 7.19 15.51
C ILE A 151 21.89 8.65 15.03
N ALA A 152 20.72 9.29 15.07
CA ALA A 152 20.56 10.70 14.69
C ALA A 152 21.43 11.63 15.56
N ALA A 153 21.48 11.42 16.88
CA ALA A 153 22.27 12.22 17.80
C ALA A 153 23.78 12.03 17.60
N VAL A 154 24.26 10.78 17.46
CA VAL A 154 25.67 10.48 17.14
C VAL A 154 26.06 11.10 15.81
N THR A 155 25.15 11.07 14.83
CA THR A 155 25.39 11.71 13.53
C THR A 155 25.53 13.21 13.67
N ALA A 156 24.58 13.86 14.34
CA ALA A 156 24.60 15.30 14.55
C ALA A 156 25.89 15.69 15.27
N ALA A 157 26.31 14.92 16.27
CA ALA A 157 27.58 15.13 16.95
C ALA A 157 28.78 14.99 15.99
N VAL A 158 28.87 13.94 15.18
CA VAL A 158 29.99 13.71 14.24
C VAL A 158 30.03 14.75 13.11
N THR A 159 28.87 15.21 12.63
CA THR A 159 28.78 16.22 11.55
C THR A 159 28.99 17.65 12.06
N LEU A 160 28.56 17.97 13.28
CA LEU A 160 28.74 19.28 13.90
C LEU A 160 30.08 19.43 14.62
N TRP A 161 30.70 18.32 15.05
CA TRP A 161 31.98 18.33 15.77
C TRP A 161 33.06 19.10 15.02
N PRO A 162 33.26 18.93 13.70
CA PRO A 162 34.25 19.71 12.96
C PRO A 162 33.92 21.20 12.87
N TRP A 163 32.64 21.55 12.86
CA TRP A 163 32.18 22.95 12.88
C TRP A 163 32.52 23.61 14.21
N VAL A 164 32.24 22.91 15.33
CA VAL A 164 32.54 23.38 16.68
C VAL A 164 34.05 23.37 16.95
N SER A 165 34.78 22.39 16.42
CA SER A 165 36.23 22.28 16.61
C SER A 165 37.02 23.20 15.70
N ARG A 166 36.45 23.72 14.60
CA ARG A 166 37.11 24.68 13.70
C ARG A 166 37.60 25.90 14.48
N ASP A 167 36.74 26.53 15.25
CA ASP A 167 37.11 27.72 16.05
C ASP A 167 38.08 27.37 17.18
N VAL A 168 37.95 26.19 17.79
CA VAL A 168 38.85 25.72 18.86
C VAL A 168 40.26 25.44 18.32
N TYR A 169 40.39 24.79 17.16
CA TYR A 169 41.71 24.52 16.55
C TYR A 169 42.36 25.79 16.02
N PHE A 170 41.60 26.70 15.40
CA PHE A 170 42.13 28.00 14.95
C PHE A 170 42.56 28.88 16.13
N ASP A 171 41.79 28.89 17.23
CA ASP A 171 42.11 29.68 18.43
C ASP A 171 43.27 29.06 19.25
N GLN A 172 43.32 27.72 19.38
CA GLN A 172 44.38 27.03 20.14
C GLN A 172 45.72 27.00 19.38
N ALA A 173 45.71 26.95 18.04
CA ALA A 173 46.90 27.14 17.21
C ALA A 173 47.43 28.58 17.30
N SER A 174 46.55 29.58 17.41
CA SER A 174 46.95 30.99 17.60
C SER A 174 47.56 31.27 18.99
N LYS A 175 47.18 30.49 20.01
CA LYS A 175 47.56 30.73 21.42
C LYS A 175 48.76 29.93 21.91
N THR A 176 49.10 28.79 21.31
CA THR A 176 50.14 27.87 21.83
C THR A 176 51.57 28.15 21.35
N THR A 177 51.81 29.09 20.43
CA THR A 177 53.17 29.59 20.13
C THR A 177 53.24 31.11 19.94
N PRO A 178 53.26 31.92 21.02
CA PRO A 178 53.30 33.39 20.93
C PRO A 178 54.63 34.00 20.43
N GLY A 179 55.57 33.22 19.88
CA GLY A 179 56.93 33.71 19.63
C GLY A 179 57.72 33.12 18.46
N LEU A 180 57.17 32.17 17.69
CA LEU A 180 57.86 31.60 16.52
C LEU A 180 57.22 31.97 15.16
N TRP A 181 56.17 32.79 15.17
CA TRP A 181 55.43 33.19 13.97
C TRP A 181 55.56 34.68 13.63
N GLY A 182 56.71 35.27 14.00
CA GLY A 182 57.32 36.32 13.18
C GLY A 182 57.86 35.79 11.84
N TYR A 183 57.83 34.47 11.65
CA TYR A 183 57.95 33.83 10.35
C TYR A 183 56.59 33.77 9.67
N ASP A 184 56.39 34.79 8.85
CA ASP A 184 55.47 34.88 7.72
C ASP A 184 55.10 33.50 7.13
N CYS A 185 53.97 32.94 7.57
CA CYS A 185 53.52 31.64 7.06
C CYS A 185 53.06 31.70 5.61
N ASN A 186 52.75 32.91 5.10
CA ASN A 186 52.59 33.08 3.66
C ASN A 186 53.90 32.75 2.93
N ARG A 187 55.08 33.02 3.51
CA ARG A 187 56.37 32.77 2.84
C ARG A 187 56.89 31.33 2.82
N HIS A 188 56.42 30.43 3.70
CA HIS A 188 56.79 29.01 3.62
C HIS A 188 55.78 28.19 2.79
N PHE A 189 54.52 28.62 2.72
CA PHE A 189 53.57 28.11 1.74
C PHE A 189 53.73 28.75 0.34
N ASP A 190 54.40 29.89 0.21
CA ASP A 190 54.87 30.42 -1.09
C ASP A 190 56.05 29.61 -1.68
N LYS A 191 56.67 28.71 -0.90
CA LYS A 191 57.79 27.85 -1.36
C LYS A 191 57.43 26.38 -1.52
N ALA A 192 56.34 25.93 -0.92
CA ALA A 192 55.72 24.66 -1.25
C ALA A 192 54.40 24.98 -1.94
N ASP A 193 54.39 24.93 -3.28
CA ASP A 193 53.26 25.19 -4.22
C ASP A 193 51.98 24.35 -3.95
N VAL A 194 51.50 24.26 -2.71
CA VAL A 194 50.34 23.47 -2.34
C VAL A 194 49.31 24.39 -1.67
N PRO A 195 48.29 24.85 -2.40
CA PRO A 195 47.34 25.84 -1.91
C PRO A 195 46.40 25.25 -0.85
N CYS A 196 46.61 25.62 0.41
CA CYS A 196 45.79 25.22 1.56
C CYS A 196 44.29 25.61 1.42
N HIS A 197 43.99 26.63 0.60
CA HIS A 197 42.61 27.04 0.27
C HIS A 197 41.78 25.94 -0.45
N GLN A 198 42.41 24.99 -1.15
CA GLN A 198 41.68 23.92 -1.83
C GLN A 198 41.05 22.90 -0.87
N TYR A 199 41.66 22.66 0.28
CA TYR A 199 41.19 21.66 1.26
C TYR A 199 40.04 22.17 2.13
N ALA A 200 40.03 23.47 2.46
CA ALA A 200 38.95 24.07 3.24
C ALA A 200 37.60 24.06 2.49
N GLY A 201 37.61 24.35 1.19
CA GLY A 201 36.39 24.32 0.36
C GLY A 201 35.80 22.92 0.16
N SER A 202 36.66 21.90 0.08
CA SER A 202 36.21 20.51 -0.02
C SER A 202 35.68 19.99 1.32
N PHE A 203 36.26 20.42 2.45
CA PHE A 203 35.78 20.10 3.79
C PHE A 203 34.35 20.62 4.05
N ASP A 204 34.12 21.93 3.86
CA ASP A 204 32.82 22.57 4.06
C ASP A 204 31.74 21.95 3.13
N TYR A 205 32.13 21.54 1.91
CA TYR A 205 31.26 20.83 0.99
C TYR A 205 30.79 19.47 1.54
N TRP A 206 31.72 18.61 2.00
CA TRP A 206 31.37 17.27 2.48
C TRP A 206 30.54 17.28 3.75
N VAL A 207 30.76 18.27 4.63
CA VAL A 207 29.92 18.49 5.82
C VAL A 207 28.51 18.89 5.41
N ASN A 208 28.35 19.87 4.52
CA ASN A 208 27.03 20.29 4.04
C ASN A 208 26.27 19.15 3.35
N VAL A 209 26.95 18.39 2.49
CA VAL A 209 26.38 17.19 1.85
C VAL A 209 25.91 16.20 2.91
N SER A 210 26.71 15.93 3.94
CA SER A 210 26.36 14.93 4.96
C SER A 210 25.24 15.36 5.89
N VAL A 211 25.11 16.66 6.17
CA VAL A 211 23.95 17.21 6.90
C VAL A 211 22.67 17.09 6.06
N ILE A 212 22.72 17.43 4.77
CA ILE A 212 21.58 17.25 3.86
C ILE A 212 21.17 15.77 3.81
N TRP A 213 22.14 14.86 3.75
CA TRP A 213 21.89 13.42 3.76
C TRP A 213 21.30 12.92 5.06
N LEU A 214 21.79 13.40 6.22
CA LEU A 214 21.19 13.08 7.51
C LEU A 214 19.71 13.50 7.55
N LEU A 215 19.40 14.72 7.12
CA LEU A 215 18.04 15.23 7.12
C LEU A 215 17.14 14.42 6.18
N ALA A 216 17.65 14.03 5.01
CA ALA A 216 16.94 13.15 4.09
C ALA A 216 16.68 11.75 4.69
N SER A 217 17.68 11.14 5.35
CA SER A 217 17.55 9.85 6.00
C SER A 217 16.59 9.88 7.19
N ILE A 218 16.62 10.95 8.01
CA ILE A 218 15.66 11.15 9.11
C ILE A 218 14.25 11.30 8.55
N ALA A 219 14.06 12.13 7.52
CA ALA A 219 12.74 12.30 6.88
C ALA A 219 12.20 10.98 6.31
N MET A 220 13.07 10.15 5.72
CA MET A 220 12.70 8.82 5.23
C MET A 220 12.39 7.84 6.35
N LEU A 221 13.15 7.85 7.45
CA LEU A 221 12.89 6.99 8.62
C LEU A 221 11.58 7.38 9.32
N CYS A 222 11.34 8.69 9.47
CA CYS A 222 10.11 9.22 10.04
C CYS A 222 8.89 8.96 9.16
N THR A 223 9.03 8.92 7.82
CA THR A 223 7.91 8.55 6.94
C THR A 223 7.70 7.04 6.86
N ALA A 224 8.77 6.24 6.95
CA ALA A 224 8.71 4.77 6.98
C ALA A 224 7.98 4.21 8.20
N SER A 225 8.05 4.87 9.35
CA SER A 225 7.34 4.42 10.55
C SER A 225 5.82 4.59 10.46
N TRP A 226 5.33 5.35 9.48
CA TRP A 226 3.90 5.62 9.27
C TRP A 226 3.30 4.79 8.13
N HIS A 227 4.15 4.14 7.32
CA HIS A 227 3.66 3.36 6.19
C HIS A 227 3.34 1.92 6.62
N PRO A 228 2.15 1.37 6.31
CA PRO A 228 1.87 -0.04 6.49
C PRO A 228 2.93 -0.85 5.73
N ALA A 229 3.62 -1.70 6.47
CA ALA A 229 4.97 -2.09 6.12
C ALA A 229 5.01 -3.14 5.01
N SER A 230 5.20 -2.72 3.75
CA SER A 230 5.66 -3.67 2.73
C SER A 230 7.09 -4.12 3.06
N TYR A 231 7.41 -5.37 2.72
CA TYR A 231 8.74 -5.94 2.92
C TYR A 231 9.85 -5.12 2.20
N HIS A 232 9.52 -4.54 1.06
CA HIS A 232 10.43 -3.70 0.27
C HIS A 232 10.64 -2.31 0.86
N THR A 233 9.61 -1.70 1.45
CA THR A 233 9.73 -0.46 2.22
C THR A 233 10.75 -0.65 3.35
N ARG A 234 10.67 -1.76 4.09
CA ARG A 234 11.64 -2.09 5.16
C ARG A 234 13.06 -2.30 4.62
N SER A 235 13.21 -3.08 3.55
CA SER A 235 14.53 -3.36 2.95
C SER A 235 15.21 -2.10 2.41
N SER A 236 14.43 -1.14 1.93
CA SER A 236 14.95 0.06 1.28
C SER A 236 15.33 1.15 2.27
N VAL A 237 14.69 1.17 3.44
CA VAL A 237 15.18 1.93 4.59
C VAL A 237 16.62 1.51 4.94
N HIS A 238 16.93 0.21 4.92
CA HIS A 238 18.28 -0.25 5.20
C HIS A 238 19.28 0.23 4.13
N CYS A 239 18.89 0.25 2.85
CA CYS A 239 19.75 0.77 1.77
C CYS A 239 20.05 2.26 1.94
N VAL A 240 19.05 3.06 2.34
CA VAL A 240 19.24 4.50 2.62
C VAL A 240 20.19 4.69 3.79
N VAL A 241 20.06 3.89 4.86
CA VAL A 241 21.00 3.93 5.99
C VAL A 241 22.42 3.55 5.55
N LEU A 242 22.58 2.56 4.68
CA LEU A 242 23.90 2.18 4.14
C LEU A 242 24.52 3.29 3.28
N ILE A 243 23.74 3.94 2.41
CA ILE A 243 24.19 5.11 1.63
C ILE A 243 24.64 6.23 2.57
N TRP A 244 23.89 6.45 3.64
CA TRP A 244 24.21 7.45 4.64
C TRP A 244 25.50 7.13 5.44
N ILE A 245 25.68 5.88 5.89
CA ILE A 245 26.92 5.42 6.54
C ILE A 245 28.12 5.60 5.60
N GLN A 246 27.94 5.32 4.31
CA GLN A 246 28.95 5.59 3.30
C GLN A 246 29.36 7.08 3.30
N LYS A 247 28.40 8.03 3.29
CA LYS A 247 28.73 9.46 3.25
C LYS A 247 29.45 9.93 4.50
N LEU A 248 29.07 9.41 5.68
CA LEU A 248 29.83 9.62 6.90
C LEU A 248 31.29 9.16 6.77
N GLY A 249 31.53 8.00 6.17
CA GLY A 249 32.88 7.52 5.92
C GLY A 249 33.69 8.45 5.02
N LEU A 250 33.09 9.05 3.99
CA LEU A 250 33.75 10.05 3.13
C LEU A 250 34.08 11.35 3.87
N VAL A 251 33.22 11.80 4.78
CA VAL A 251 33.51 12.95 5.67
C VAL A 251 34.65 12.61 6.62
N ALA A 252 34.58 11.45 7.27
CA ALA A 252 35.62 10.99 8.18
C ALA A 252 36.96 10.90 7.46
N GLN A 253 36.99 10.36 6.23
CA GLN A 253 38.16 10.32 5.37
C GLN A 253 38.70 11.73 5.10
N SER A 254 37.86 12.65 4.64
CA SER A 254 38.28 14.00 4.28
C SER A 254 38.80 14.77 5.50
N THR A 255 38.16 14.58 6.66
CA THR A 255 38.60 15.12 7.96
C THR A 255 39.95 14.54 8.37
N SER A 256 40.14 13.23 8.23
CA SER A 256 41.37 12.56 8.64
C SER A 256 42.58 12.91 7.75
N LEU A 257 42.37 13.11 6.45
CA LEU A 257 43.38 13.64 5.53
C LEU A 257 43.77 15.08 5.88
N TYR A 258 42.85 15.84 6.47
CA TYR A 258 43.09 17.21 6.92
C TYR A 258 43.85 17.27 8.26
N CYS A 259 43.66 16.28 9.15
CA CYS A 259 44.10 16.38 10.54
C CYS A 259 45.55 15.97 10.85
N GLU A 260 46.25 15.08 10.13
CA GLU A 260 47.73 14.87 10.26
C GLU A 260 48.29 13.70 9.40
N GLY A 261 49.58 13.76 9.06
CA GLY A 261 50.31 12.98 8.04
C GLY A 261 50.63 11.50 8.32
N GLY A 262 49.69 10.71 8.84
CA GLY A 262 49.87 9.27 9.05
C GLY A 262 48.89 8.42 8.25
N GLN A 263 49.37 7.74 7.19
CA GLN A 263 48.62 6.67 6.51
C GLN A 263 48.47 5.45 7.43
N SER A 264 47.49 5.45 8.32
CA SER A 264 47.10 4.24 9.04
C SER A 264 46.23 3.34 8.15
N TRP A 265 46.31 2.03 8.33
CA TRP A 265 45.45 1.07 7.63
C TRP A 265 43.96 1.31 7.91
N LEU A 266 43.62 1.88 9.08
CA LEU A 266 42.27 2.30 9.43
C LEU A 266 41.75 3.39 8.50
N LEU A 267 42.63 4.33 8.11
CA LEU A 267 42.34 5.34 7.09
C LEU A 267 41.93 4.67 5.78
N GLN A 268 42.69 3.64 5.38
CA GLN A 268 42.46 2.91 4.14
C GLN A 268 41.14 2.14 4.15
N VAL A 269 40.81 1.46 5.25
CA VAL A 269 39.49 0.80 5.40
C VAL A 269 38.37 1.84 5.37
N ALA A 270 38.56 3.00 5.99
CA ALA A 270 37.61 4.10 5.98
C ALA A 270 37.41 4.72 4.58
N VAL A 271 38.41 4.63 3.69
CA VAL A 271 38.31 5.09 2.28
C VAL A 271 37.53 4.10 1.41
N GLU A 272 37.78 2.80 1.57
CA GLU A 272 37.27 1.78 0.64
C GLU A 272 35.82 1.35 0.98
N MET A 273 35.45 1.33 2.27
CA MET A 273 34.09 1.00 2.73
C MET A 273 32.99 1.86 2.09
N PRO A 274 33.11 3.21 2.06
CA PRO A 274 32.16 4.08 1.38
C PRO A 274 31.97 3.75 -0.09
N TYR A 275 33.05 3.49 -0.82
CA TYR A 275 32.99 3.20 -2.25
C TYR A 275 32.27 1.87 -2.50
N ALA A 276 32.53 0.85 -1.68
CA ALA A 276 31.79 -0.42 -1.73
C ALA A 276 30.29 -0.22 -1.44
N GLY A 277 29.95 0.61 -0.44
CA GLY A 277 28.57 0.97 -0.12
C GLY A 277 27.82 1.60 -1.30
N GLU A 278 28.47 2.52 -2.03
CA GLU A 278 27.89 3.16 -3.23
C GLU A 278 27.53 2.12 -4.29
N LYS A 279 28.47 1.22 -4.56
CA LYS A 279 28.34 0.22 -5.62
C LYS A 279 27.28 -0.81 -5.27
N LEU A 280 27.15 -1.17 -4.00
CA LEU A 280 26.07 -2.01 -3.50
C LEU A 280 24.71 -1.31 -3.62
N ALA A 281 24.62 -0.01 -3.29
CA ALA A 281 23.39 0.77 -3.46
C ALA A 281 22.98 0.88 -4.95
N GLN A 282 23.95 1.17 -5.84
CA GLN A 282 23.75 1.16 -7.29
C GLN A 282 23.21 -0.20 -7.75
N LEU A 283 23.90 -1.30 -7.42
CA LEU A 283 23.46 -2.65 -7.78
C LEU A 283 22.07 -2.96 -7.22
N TRP A 284 21.78 -2.55 -5.99
CA TRP A 284 20.49 -2.79 -5.36
C TRP A 284 19.35 -2.07 -6.07
N VAL A 285 19.51 -0.80 -6.44
CA VAL A 285 18.50 -0.07 -7.23
C VAL A 285 18.25 -0.79 -8.55
N GLN A 286 19.31 -1.23 -9.23
CA GLN A 286 19.17 -1.95 -10.50
C GLN A 286 18.48 -3.32 -10.32
N LEU A 287 18.73 -4.02 -9.22
CA LEU A 287 18.02 -5.26 -8.85
C LEU A 287 16.54 -5.00 -8.53
N LEU A 288 16.20 -3.90 -7.85
CA LEU A 288 14.82 -3.52 -7.60
C LEU A 288 14.08 -3.23 -8.91
N VAL A 289 14.69 -2.48 -9.83
CA VAL A 289 14.12 -2.23 -11.17
C VAL A 289 13.90 -3.56 -11.90
N TYR A 290 14.86 -4.48 -11.84
CA TYR A 290 14.70 -5.81 -12.44
C TYR A 290 13.57 -6.62 -11.82
N GLN A 291 13.48 -6.70 -10.49
CA GLN A 291 12.39 -7.39 -9.80
C GLN A 291 11.03 -6.82 -10.21
N ARG A 292 10.93 -5.48 -10.34
CA ARG A 292 9.73 -4.79 -10.85
C ARG A 292 9.39 -5.22 -12.27
N MET A 293 10.38 -5.33 -13.15
CA MET A 293 10.17 -5.79 -14.52
C MET A 293 9.75 -7.26 -14.59
N VAL A 294 10.29 -8.12 -13.72
CA VAL A 294 9.87 -9.53 -13.61
C VAL A 294 8.42 -9.62 -13.14
N ALA A 295 8.06 -8.87 -12.11
CA ALA A 295 6.69 -8.78 -11.63
C ALA A 295 5.73 -8.28 -12.73
N LEU A 296 6.13 -7.23 -13.45
CA LEU A 296 5.37 -6.67 -14.57
C LEU A 296 5.22 -7.68 -15.73
N GLU A 297 6.29 -8.37 -16.13
CA GLU A 297 6.30 -9.39 -17.18
C GLU A 297 5.42 -10.60 -16.80
N SER A 298 5.57 -11.10 -15.57
CA SER A 298 4.79 -12.22 -15.05
C SER A 298 3.30 -11.90 -15.01
N ALA A 299 2.95 -10.72 -14.49
CA ALA A 299 1.57 -10.24 -14.40
C ALA A 299 0.92 -9.97 -15.76
N MET A 300 1.69 -9.42 -16.72
CA MET A 300 1.21 -9.21 -18.09
C MET A 300 1.04 -10.53 -18.85
N ARG A 301 1.79 -11.58 -18.47
CA ARG A 301 1.97 -12.84 -19.22
C ARG A 301 2.54 -12.60 -20.62
N GLU A 302 3.41 -11.60 -20.75
CA GLU A 302 3.99 -11.15 -22.02
C GLU A 302 5.48 -10.88 -21.84
N PRO A 303 6.36 -11.39 -22.73
CA PRO A 303 7.79 -11.19 -22.57
C PRO A 303 8.16 -9.71 -22.69
N LEU A 304 8.85 -9.18 -21.69
CA LEU A 304 9.40 -7.82 -21.65
C LEU A 304 10.92 -7.80 -21.83
N GLY A 305 11.54 -8.97 -22.00
CA GLY A 305 12.98 -9.12 -22.20
C GLY A 305 13.79 -9.15 -20.89
N THR A 306 13.15 -9.49 -19.76
CA THR A 306 13.83 -9.59 -18.45
C THR A 306 15.00 -10.57 -18.45
N GLY A 307 14.98 -11.61 -19.30
CA GLY A 307 16.11 -12.54 -19.46
C GLY A 307 17.43 -11.86 -19.83
N TRP A 308 17.41 -10.91 -20.79
CA TRP A 308 18.59 -10.13 -21.18
C TRP A 308 19.05 -9.18 -20.07
N MET A 309 18.09 -8.57 -19.36
CA MET A 309 18.39 -7.69 -18.23
C MET A 309 19.09 -8.46 -17.12
N ARG A 310 18.63 -9.68 -16.79
CA ARG A 310 19.25 -10.55 -15.79
C ARG A 310 20.70 -10.84 -16.13
N GLY A 311 20.99 -11.16 -17.40
CA GLY A 311 22.35 -11.40 -17.88
C GLY A 311 23.26 -10.19 -17.70
N LEU A 312 22.81 -9.00 -18.15
CA LEU A 312 23.57 -7.76 -18.00
C LEU A 312 23.78 -7.35 -16.55
N LEU A 313 22.78 -7.53 -15.68
CA LEU A 313 22.89 -7.23 -14.25
C LEU A 313 23.85 -8.16 -13.53
N TRP A 314 23.86 -9.45 -13.89
CA TRP A 314 24.82 -10.39 -13.36
C TRP A 314 26.26 -10.00 -13.75
N ILE A 315 26.48 -9.66 -15.03
CA ILE A 315 27.78 -9.16 -15.50
C ILE A 315 28.15 -7.88 -14.74
N TYR A 316 27.23 -6.94 -14.60
CA TYR A 316 27.45 -5.70 -13.85
C TYR A 316 27.86 -5.98 -12.40
N GLY A 317 27.16 -6.87 -11.70
CA GLY A 317 27.48 -7.29 -10.34
C GLY A 317 28.86 -7.96 -10.22
N VAL A 318 29.21 -8.83 -11.16
CA VAL A 318 30.55 -9.45 -11.21
C VAL A 318 31.63 -8.40 -11.43
N LEU A 319 31.42 -7.43 -12.33
CA LEU A 319 32.38 -6.34 -12.57
C LEU A 319 32.56 -5.45 -11.33
N LEU A 320 31.49 -5.19 -10.57
CA LEU A 320 31.58 -4.50 -9.28
C LEU A 320 32.41 -5.31 -8.29
N LEU A 321 32.14 -6.61 -8.15
CA LEU A 321 32.87 -7.48 -7.22
C LEU A 321 34.37 -7.57 -7.57
N VAL A 322 34.69 -7.73 -8.86
CA VAL A 322 36.07 -7.76 -9.34
C VAL A 322 36.79 -6.45 -9.04
N GLU A 323 36.15 -5.29 -9.25
CA GLU A 323 36.74 -4.00 -8.88
C GLU A 323 36.97 -3.90 -7.37
N GLN A 324 36.02 -4.34 -6.54
CA GLN A 324 36.17 -4.27 -5.08
C GLN A 324 37.27 -5.20 -4.56
N LEU A 325 37.32 -6.45 -5.05
CA LEU A 325 38.38 -7.39 -4.69
C LEU A 325 39.76 -6.87 -5.13
N TYR A 326 39.82 -6.25 -6.31
CA TYR A 326 41.04 -5.62 -6.80
C TYR A 326 41.49 -4.47 -5.89
N LEU A 327 40.57 -3.58 -5.51
CA LEU A 327 40.86 -2.49 -4.58
C LEU A 327 41.32 -3.03 -3.22
N MET A 328 40.72 -4.10 -2.70
CA MET A 328 41.10 -4.67 -1.41
C MET A 328 42.45 -5.39 -1.41
N HIS A 329 42.83 -6.05 -2.52
CA HIS A 329 44.00 -6.93 -2.53
C HIS A 329 45.28 -6.32 -3.12
N VAL A 330 45.20 -5.24 -3.90
CA VAL A 330 46.39 -4.64 -4.52
C VAL A 330 47.05 -3.64 -3.56
N PRO A 331 48.29 -3.91 -3.10
CA PRO A 331 49.02 -3.00 -2.22
C PRO A 331 49.15 -1.60 -2.83
N MET A 332 49.09 -0.55 -2.00
CA MET A 332 49.11 0.85 -2.46
C MET A 332 50.24 1.19 -3.44
N HIS A 333 51.45 0.66 -3.21
CA HIS A 333 52.61 0.92 -4.07
C HIS A 333 52.47 0.28 -5.46
N TRP A 334 51.67 -0.78 -5.59
CA TRP A 334 51.39 -1.41 -6.89
C TRP A 334 50.25 -0.71 -7.63
N ARG A 335 49.37 0.01 -6.92
CA ARG A 335 48.26 0.77 -7.53
C ARG A 335 48.76 1.84 -8.52
N GLN A 336 49.87 2.52 -8.21
CA GLN A 336 50.45 3.52 -9.11
C GLN A 336 50.90 2.94 -10.46
N CYS A 337 51.41 1.71 -10.49
CA CYS A 337 51.82 1.06 -11.74
C CYS A 337 50.64 0.35 -12.44
N SER A 338 49.61 -0.05 -11.70
CA SER A 338 48.53 -0.89 -12.19
C SER A 338 47.29 -0.13 -12.65
N GLU A 339 47.20 1.18 -12.35
CA GLU A 339 46.14 2.08 -12.82
C GLU A 339 46.00 2.11 -14.35
N LEU A 340 47.05 1.78 -15.10
CA LEU A 340 47.02 1.80 -16.57
C LEU A 340 46.25 0.64 -17.23
N TRP A 341 46.08 -0.53 -16.58
CA TRP A 341 45.63 -1.73 -17.32
C TRP A 341 44.49 -2.53 -16.67
N HIS A 342 44.41 -2.65 -15.34
CA HIS A 342 43.44 -3.57 -14.69
C HIS A 342 42.14 -2.90 -14.23
N VAL A 343 42.18 -1.60 -13.94
CA VAL A 343 41.03 -0.79 -13.51
C VAL A 343 40.17 -0.24 -14.67
N PRO A 344 40.72 0.15 -15.85
CA PRO A 344 39.91 0.77 -16.89
C PRO A 344 38.96 -0.21 -17.58
N ILE A 345 39.34 -1.49 -17.76
CA ILE A 345 38.48 -2.45 -18.49
C ILE A 345 37.14 -2.69 -17.78
N PRO A 346 37.09 -3.06 -16.47
CA PRO A 346 35.82 -3.20 -15.77
C PRO A 346 35.01 -1.90 -15.75
N ARG A 347 35.66 -0.74 -15.62
CA ARG A 347 34.99 0.57 -15.63
C ARG A 347 34.38 0.91 -16.98
N ILE A 348 35.11 0.69 -18.08
CA ILE A 348 34.62 0.89 -19.45
C ILE A 348 33.43 -0.04 -19.70
N LEU A 349 33.55 -1.33 -19.37
CA LEU A 349 32.45 -2.28 -19.54
C LEU A 349 31.19 -1.85 -18.78
N ARG A 350 31.32 -1.41 -17.53
CA ARG A 350 30.17 -0.87 -16.77
C ARG A 350 29.55 0.37 -17.40
N THR A 351 30.40 1.27 -17.91
CA THR A 351 29.97 2.49 -18.60
C THR A 351 29.18 2.17 -19.87
N LEU A 352 29.41 1.01 -20.48
CA LEU A 352 28.62 0.51 -21.62
C LEU A 352 27.36 -0.26 -21.18
N ILE A 353 27.44 -1.01 -20.07
CA ILE A 353 26.31 -1.82 -19.58
C ILE A 353 25.17 -0.94 -19.06
N LEU A 354 25.44 0.16 -18.34
CA LEU A 354 24.38 1.01 -17.79
C LEU A 354 23.49 1.65 -18.86
N PRO A 355 24.03 2.26 -19.94
CA PRO A 355 23.21 2.71 -21.07
C PRO A 355 22.44 1.58 -21.76
N ALA A 356 23.06 0.40 -21.90
CA ALA A 356 22.36 -0.76 -22.46
C ALA A 356 21.17 -1.18 -21.58
N LEU A 357 21.35 -1.23 -20.26
CA LEU A 357 20.26 -1.46 -19.29
C LEU A 357 19.18 -0.37 -19.40
N ALA A 358 19.56 0.91 -19.48
CA ALA A 358 18.60 2.01 -19.64
C ALA A 358 17.73 1.84 -20.90
N VAL A 359 18.33 1.43 -22.03
CA VAL A 359 17.58 1.15 -23.27
C VAL A 359 16.63 -0.04 -23.09
N LEU A 360 17.08 -1.11 -22.42
CA LEU A 360 16.22 -2.26 -22.14
C LEU A 360 15.06 -1.91 -21.20
N TYR A 361 15.32 -1.15 -20.13
CA TYR A 361 14.27 -0.67 -19.23
C TYR A 361 13.28 0.21 -19.98
N PHE A 362 13.75 1.18 -20.77
CA PHE A 362 12.87 2.03 -21.57
C PHE A 362 11.96 1.19 -22.48
N ARG A 363 12.53 0.20 -23.19
CA ARG A 363 11.75 -0.71 -24.04
C ARG A 363 10.69 -1.47 -23.23
N ALA A 364 11.09 -2.08 -22.12
CA ALA A 364 10.20 -2.88 -21.28
C ALA A 364 9.05 -2.06 -20.67
N PHE A 365 9.31 -0.85 -20.17
CA PHE A 365 8.29 0.06 -19.66
C PHE A 365 7.41 0.65 -20.78
N SER A 366 7.98 0.89 -21.97
CA SER A 366 7.25 1.56 -23.07
C SER A 366 6.10 0.71 -23.61
N LYS A 367 6.21 -0.62 -23.61
CA LYS A 367 5.16 -1.54 -24.09
C LYS A 367 3.86 -1.42 -23.26
N PRO A 368 3.85 -1.65 -21.93
CA PRO A 368 2.65 -1.45 -21.11
C PRO A 368 2.18 0.00 -21.10
N LEU A 369 3.09 0.99 -21.11
CA LEU A 369 2.70 2.40 -21.14
C LEU A 369 1.92 2.77 -22.41
N ARG A 370 2.29 2.19 -23.57
CA ARG A 370 1.54 2.36 -24.83
C ARG A 370 0.17 1.71 -24.75
N ILE A 371 0.08 0.48 -24.23
CA ILE A 371 -1.20 -0.24 -24.05
C ILE A 371 -2.14 0.56 -23.14
N LEU A 372 -1.67 0.96 -21.95
CA LEU A 372 -2.44 1.77 -21.00
C LEU A 372 -2.88 3.11 -21.61
N ARG A 373 -2.04 3.75 -22.43
CA ARG A 373 -2.41 5.00 -23.10
C ARG A 373 -3.51 4.79 -24.12
N MET A 374 -3.37 3.78 -24.98
CA MET A 374 -4.34 3.51 -26.04
C MET A 374 -5.71 3.10 -25.50
N GLU A 375 -5.74 2.33 -24.42
CA GLU A 375 -6.99 1.85 -23.83
C GLU A 375 -7.60 2.84 -22.83
N ALA A 376 -6.80 3.65 -22.11
CA ALA A 376 -7.35 4.70 -21.26
C ALA A 376 -8.21 5.69 -22.05
N ASP A 377 -7.87 6.01 -23.30
CA ASP A 377 -8.67 6.91 -24.13
C ASP A 377 -10.03 6.31 -24.54
N ARG A 378 -10.27 5.03 -24.26
CA ARG A 378 -11.49 4.27 -24.63
C ARG A 378 -12.34 3.84 -23.44
N MET A 379 -11.87 4.08 -22.22
CA MET A 379 -12.49 3.59 -20.99
C MET A 379 -13.19 4.71 -20.23
N TYR A 380 -14.17 4.34 -19.39
CA TYR A 380 -14.92 5.24 -18.54
C TYR A 380 -14.99 4.69 -17.10
N GLY A 381 -15.30 5.56 -16.13
CA GLY A 381 -15.54 5.16 -14.74
C GLY A 381 -14.30 4.67 -13.99
N ALA A 382 -14.45 3.61 -13.19
CA ALA A 382 -13.40 3.09 -12.31
C ALA A 382 -12.20 2.53 -13.10
N VAL A 383 -12.42 1.80 -14.21
CA VAL A 383 -11.32 1.27 -15.04
C VAL A 383 -10.48 2.37 -15.64
N LEU A 384 -11.10 3.48 -16.04
CA LEU A 384 -10.37 4.65 -16.53
C LEU A 384 -9.46 5.19 -15.43
N ALA A 385 -9.99 5.37 -14.21
CA ALA A 385 -9.22 5.85 -13.08
C ALA A 385 -8.03 4.92 -12.75
N GLU A 386 -8.24 3.60 -12.75
CA GLU A 386 -7.18 2.61 -12.55
C GLU A 386 -6.14 2.64 -13.68
N SER A 387 -6.58 2.73 -14.94
CA SER A 387 -5.68 2.78 -16.10
C SER A 387 -4.85 4.05 -16.11
N LEU A 388 -5.45 5.20 -15.74
CA LEU A 388 -4.76 6.47 -15.57
C LEU A 388 -3.78 6.43 -14.40
N TRP A 389 -4.16 5.79 -13.30
CA TRP A 389 -3.27 5.54 -12.16
C TRP A 389 -2.07 4.69 -12.59
N ALA A 390 -2.30 3.51 -13.18
CA ALA A 390 -1.27 2.59 -13.67
C ALA A 390 -0.32 3.29 -14.66
N ARG A 391 -0.88 4.09 -15.59
CA ARG A 391 -0.11 4.90 -16.54
C ARG A 391 0.77 5.92 -15.84
N THR A 392 0.22 6.62 -14.85
CA THR A 392 0.96 7.64 -14.09
C THR A 392 2.06 7.01 -13.25
N THR A 393 1.78 5.85 -12.63
CA THR A 393 2.75 5.05 -11.88
C THR A 393 3.91 4.61 -12.76
N LEU A 394 3.65 3.94 -13.89
CA LEU A 394 4.71 3.54 -14.81
C LEU A 394 5.49 4.72 -15.38
N ARG A 395 4.85 5.85 -15.64
CA ARG A 395 5.54 7.05 -16.15
C ARG A 395 6.51 7.61 -15.11
N ARG A 396 6.11 7.66 -13.83
CA ARG A 396 6.96 8.11 -12.73
C ARG A 396 8.11 7.13 -12.49
N GLU A 397 7.83 5.83 -12.46
CA GLU A 397 8.85 4.79 -12.30
C GLU A 397 9.84 4.84 -13.48
N LEU A 398 9.36 4.88 -14.73
CA LEU A 398 10.23 5.00 -15.91
C LEU A 398 11.11 6.25 -15.84
N ALA A 399 10.53 7.41 -15.53
CA ALA A 399 11.30 8.66 -15.46
C ALA A 399 12.45 8.53 -14.44
N VAL A 400 12.15 7.99 -13.26
CA VAL A 400 13.10 7.84 -12.17
C VAL A 400 14.16 6.78 -12.49
N VAL A 401 13.79 5.66 -13.11
CA VAL A 401 14.73 4.63 -13.58
C VAL A 401 15.68 5.18 -14.64
N MET A 402 15.15 5.96 -15.59
CA MET A 402 15.96 6.57 -16.66
C MET A 402 16.91 7.62 -16.09
N CYS A 403 16.42 8.51 -15.22
CA CYS A 403 17.26 9.50 -14.56
C CYS A 403 18.39 8.84 -13.76
N THR A 404 18.07 7.86 -12.92
CA THR A 404 19.10 7.21 -12.09
C THR A 404 20.11 6.43 -12.93
N THR A 405 19.65 5.64 -13.90
CA THR A 405 20.58 4.87 -14.76
C THR A 405 21.45 5.80 -15.62
N PHE A 406 20.91 6.93 -16.10
CA PHE A 406 21.68 7.92 -16.84
C PHE A 406 22.70 8.64 -15.94
N MET A 407 22.30 9.08 -14.75
CA MET A 407 23.21 9.73 -13.81
C MET A 407 24.33 8.78 -13.36
N SER A 408 24.02 7.50 -13.15
CA SER A 408 25.03 6.49 -12.86
C SER A 408 25.98 6.27 -14.03
N ALA A 409 25.46 6.21 -15.26
CA ALA A 409 26.28 6.08 -16.46
C ALA A 409 27.19 7.30 -16.63
N ALA A 410 26.67 8.51 -16.43
CA ALA A 410 27.44 9.75 -16.48
C ALA A 410 28.54 9.76 -15.41
N ASN A 411 28.18 9.48 -14.14
CA ASN A 411 29.12 9.38 -13.03
C ASN A 411 30.25 8.39 -13.36
N GLN A 412 29.92 7.20 -13.87
CA GLN A 412 30.90 6.18 -14.28
C GLN A 412 31.76 6.63 -15.47
N ALA A 413 31.19 7.33 -16.46
CA ALA A 413 31.93 7.83 -17.62
C ALA A 413 32.96 8.89 -17.25
N PHE A 414 32.76 9.63 -16.14
CA PHE A 414 33.73 10.61 -15.65
C PHE A 414 34.89 9.98 -14.84
N GLN A 415 34.72 8.77 -14.29
CA GLN A 415 35.76 8.12 -13.46
C GLN A 415 37.08 7.81 -14.21
N PRO A 416 37.09 7.35 -15.47
CA PRO A 416 38.33 7.13 -16.21
C PRO A 416 39.21 8.38 -16.36
N PHE A 417 38.61 9.56 -16.54
CA PHE A 417 39.37 10.82 -16.68
C PHE A 417 40.21 11.14 -15.44
N ARG A 418 39.76 10.69 -14.26
CA ARG A 418 40.54 10.77 -13.01
C ARG A 418 41.77 9.84 -13.05
N ALA A 419 41.61 8.63 -13.56
CA ALA A 419 42.67 7.63 -13.62
C ALA A 419 43.77 7.98 -14.64
N PHE A 420 43.43 8.71 -15.71
CA PHE A 420 44.40 9.09 -16.74
C PHE A 420 45.27 10.31 -16.40
N GLY A 421 45.31 10.76 -15.13
CA GLY A 421 46.19 11.85 -14.72
C GLY A 421 45.84 13.22 -15.32
N LEU A 422 44.66 13.36 -15.94
CA LEU A 422 44.07 14.65 -16.34
C LEU A 422 43.62 15.48 -15.12
N SER A 423 43.99 15.08 -13.90
CA SER A 423 43.59 15.73 -12.65
C SER A 423 43.93 17.21 -12.63
N ARG A 424 45.07 17.64 -13.18
CA ARG A 424 45.43 19.07 -13.29
C ARG A 424 44.50 19.87 -14.21
N PHE A 425 44.01 19.25 -15.29
CA PHE A 425 42.99 19.88 -16.14
C PHE A 425 41.61 19.88 -15.46
N LEU A 426 41.33 18.83 -14.69
CA LEU A 426 40.10 18.64 -13.94
C LEU A 426 40.06 19.41 -12.61
N GLU A 427 41.18 19.89 -12.08
CA GLU A 427 41.23 20.72 -10.86
C GLU A 427 40.45 22.02 -11.06
N ASN A 428 40.50 22.60 -12.27
CA ASN A 428 39.67 23.74 -12.66
C ASN A 428 38.21 23.34 -12.95
N LEU A 429 37.95 22.05 -13.22
CA LEU A 429 36.62 21.48 -13.47
C LEU A 429 36.11 20.68 -12.27
N HIS A 430 36.72 20.83 -11.09
CA HIS A 430 36.43 20.01 -9.91
C HIS A 430 34.96 20.18 -9.50
N GLY A 431 34.41 21.39 -9.67
CA GLY A 431 32.97 21.64 -9.57
C GLY A 431 32.15 20.77 -10.52
N ILE A 432 32.51 20.68 -11.81
CA ILE A 432 31.78 19.93 -12.83
C ILE A 432 31.68 18.44 -12.52
N TRP A 433 32.67 17.84 -11.85
CA TRP A 433 32.63 16.42 -11.48
C TRP A 433 31.84 16.14 -10.18
N ILE A 434 31.93 17.05 -9.21
CA ILE A 434 31.21 16.92 -7.94
C ILE A 434 29.69 16.84 -8.17
N TRP A 435 29.17 17.61 -9.13
CA TRP A 435 27.75 17.65 -9.44
C TRP A 435 27.17 16.29 -9.91
N PRO A 436 27.73 15.59 -10.92
CA PRO A 436 27.30 14.25 -11.31
C PRO A 436 27.25 13.24 -10.17
N SER A 437 28.29 13.20 -9.31
CA SER A 437 28.31 12.26 -8.19
C SER A 437 27.21 12.56 -7.17
N ALA A 438 27.07 13.83 -6.77
CA ALA A 438 26.04 14.24 -5.81
C ALA A 438 24.62 14.04 -6.36
N LEU A 439 24.41 14.33 -7.65
CA LEU A 439 23.14 14.10 -8.32
C LEU A 439 22.86 12.61 -8.49
N ASP A 440 23.87 11.77 -8.74
CA ASP A 440 23.73 10.32 -8.80
C ASP A 440 23.22 9.77 -7.46
N ASP A 441 23.83 10.18 -6.34
CA ASP A 441 23.39 9.77 -5.01
C ASP A 441 21.94 10.21 -4.71
N LEU A 442 21.63 11.47 -5.01
CA LEU A 442 20.28 12.03 -4.86
C LEU A 442 19.27 11.21 -5.68
N MET A 443 19.63 10.90 -6.93
CA MET A 443 18.76 10.14 -7.82
C MET A 443 18.54 8.71 -7.34
N HIS A 444 19.57 8.03 -6.81
CA HIS A 444 19.39 6.70 -6.19
C HIS A 444 18.41 6.75 -5.02
N SER A 445 18.45 7.80 -4.22
CA SER A 445 17.57 7.92 -3.06
C SER A 445 16.14 8.24 -3.46
N ILE A 446 15.95 9.11 -4.46
CA ILE A 446 14.64 9.34 -5.08
C ILE A 446 14.13 8.03 -5.71
N SER A 447 14.99 7.27 -6.40
CA SER A 447 14.64 5.95 -6.94
C SER A 447 14.20 4.98 -5.88
N LEU A 448 14.94 4.83 -4.79
CA LEU A 448 14.54 3.99 -3.67
C LEU A 448 13.20 4.44 -3.11
N ALA A 449 13.01 5.75 -2.89
CA ALA A 449 11.75 6.26 -2.38
C ALA A 449 10.57 5.98 -3.34
N VAL A 450 10.74 6.21 -4.63
CA VAL A 450 9.68 5.98 -5.65
C VAL A 450 9.40 4.49 -5.86
N LEU A 451 10.42 3.70 -6.14
CA LEU A 451 10.29 2.26 -6.43
C LEU A 451 9.76 1.48 -5.23
N CYS A 452 10.02 1.94 -4.02
CA CYS A 452 9.51 1.32 -2.79
C CYS A 452 8.17 1.89 -2.35
N GLY A 453 7.65 2.88 -3.08
CA GLY A 453 6.31 3.40 -2.88
C GLY A 453 6.14 4.53 -1.88
N PHE A 454 7.22 5.03 -1.30
CA PHE A 454 7.16 6.13 -0.33
C PHE A 454 6.59 7.42 -0.91
N LEU A 455 6.96 7.77 -2.14
CA LEU A 455 6.51 9.02 -2.78
C LEU A 455 5.21 8.85 -3.57
N PHE A 456 4.51 7.73 -3.36
CA PHE A 456 3.22 7.49 -3.96
C PHE A 456 2.12 7.68 -2.93
N THR A 457 1.52 8.86 -2.96
CA THR A 457 0.11 8.99 -2.59
C THR A 457 -0.72 8.41 -3.74
N PRO A 458 -1.63 7.44 -3.49
CA PRO A 458 -2.65 7.15 -4.47
C PRO A 458 -3.34 8.49 -4.80
N PRO A 459 -3.63 8.77 -6.08
CA PRO A 459 -4.34 9.98 -6.44
C PRO A 459 -5.61 10.00 -5.60
N GLU A 460 -5.77 11.05 -4.78
CA GLU A 460 -7.07 11.32 -4.19
C GLU A 460 -8.05 11.32 -5.36
N PRO A 461 -9.07 10.46 -5.35
CA PRO A 461 -10.07 10.48 -6.40
C PRO A 461 -10.63 11.90 -6.41
N SER A 462 -10.36 12.65 -7.48
CA SER A 462 -11.04 13.93 -7.74
C SER A 462 -12.52 13.71 -8.08
N MET A 463 -12.96 12.45 -8.10
CA MET A 463 -14.35 12.08 -8.12
C MET A 463 -14.94 12.56 -6.79
N GLU A 464 -15.85 13.54 -6.86
CA GLU A 464 -16.69 13.90 -5.72
C GLU A 464 -17.19 12.59 -5.13
N ILE A 465 -16.69 12.25 -3.93
CA ILE A 465 -17.13 11.08 -3.20
C ILE A 465 -18.65 11.22 -3.17
N PRO A 466 -19.42 10.35 -3.84
CA PRO A 466 -20.85 10.55 -3.95
C PRO A 466 -21.36 10.77 -2.55
N GLU A 467 -21.96 11.94 -2.28
CA GLU A 467 -22.37 12.32 -0.92
C GLU A 467 -22.99 11.10 -0.28
N ARG A 468 -22.41 10.66 0.86
CA ARG A 468 -22.91 9.52 1.63
C ARG A 468 -24.41 9.64 1.61
N CYS A 469 -25.10 8.64 1.04
CA CYS A 469 -26.54 8.68 0.92
C CYS A 469 -27.09 8.86 2.33
N ALA A 470 -27.38 10.12 2.71
CA ALA A 470 -27.93 10.44 3.98
C ALA A 470 -29.21 9.62 4.01
N ARG A 471 -29.25 8.65 4.93
CA ARG A 471 -30.39 7.77 5.06
C ARG A 471 -31.58 8.70 5.12
N ASN A 472 -32.46 8.65 4.11
CA ASN A 472 -33.74 9.31 4.21
C ASN A 472 -34.41 8.58 5.36
N SER A 473 -34.21 9.09 6.58
CA SER A 473 -35.02 8.82 7.73
C SER A 473 -36.35 9.52 7.47
N THR A 474 -37.01 9.18 6.36
CA THR A 474 -38.45 9.14 6.38
C THR A 474 -38.74 8.24 7.57
N GLU A 475 -39.14 8.89 8.66
CA GLU A 475 -39.61 8.29 9.89
C GLU A 475 -40.63 7.24 9.49
N ARG A 476 -40.18 6.02 9.19
CA ARG A 476 -41.02 4.87 9.40
C ARG A 476 -41.33 5.00 10.88
N HIS A 477 -42.60 5.12 11.22
CA HIS A 477 -43.06 4.79 12.56
C HIS A 477 -42.69 3.31 12.76
N ILE A 478 -41.44 3.07 13.12
CA ILE A 478 -40.94 1.74 13.42
C ILE A 478 -41.67 1.38 14.70
N SER A 479 -42.64 0.48 14.57
CA SER A 479 -43.35 -0.03 15.74
C SER A 479 -42.33 -0.63 16.72
N SER A 480 -42.59 -0.51 18.02
CA SER A 480 -41.76 -1.14 19.06
C SER A 480 -41.51 -2.64 18.81
N ALA A 481 -42.48 -3.34 18.19
CA ALA A 481 -42.34 -4.74 17.80
C ALA A 481 -41.23 -4.98 16.76
N TRP A 482 -41.05 -4.06 15.80
CA TRP A 482 -39.98 -4.17 14.81
C TRP A 482 -38.61 -3.98 15.48
N GLU A 483 -38.46 -2.95 16.31
CA GLU A 483 -37.20 -2.71 17.04
C GLU A 483 -36.85 -3.88 17.97
N GLN A 484 -37.84 -4.44 18.67
CA GLN A 484 -37.66 -5.62 19.51
C GLN A 484 -37.16 -6.81 18.68
N LYS A 485 -37.73 -7.05 17.49
CA LYS A 485 -37.30 -8.14 16.61
C LYS A 485 -35.90 -7.89 16.03
N VAL A 486 -35.56 -6.64 15.70
CA VAL A 486 -34.21 -6.24 15.26
C VAL A 486 -33.19 -6.51 16.37
N ALA A 487 -33.48 -6.09 17.61
CA ALA A 487 -32.61 -6.31 18.76
C ALA A 487 -32.46 -7.81 19.09
N GLU A 488 -33.55 -8.58 19.00
CA GLU A 488 -33.53 -10.04 19.13
C GLU A 488 -32.60 -10.67 18.08
N LEU A 489 -32.72 -10.29 16.80
CA LEU A 489 -31.91 -10.81 15.71
C LEU A 489 -30.42 -10.44 15.86
N ALA A 490 -30.13 -9.20 16.28
CA ALA A 490 -28.79 -8.70 16.57
C ALA A 490 -28.14 -9.47 17.74
N GLY A 491 -28.96 -9.95 18.68
CA GLY A 491 -28.53 -10.71 19.85
C GLY A 491 -28.18 -12.18 19.60
N ARG A 492 -28.21 -12.65 18.34
CA ARG A 492 -27.95 -14.05 17.98
C ARG A 492 -26.57 -14.26 17.34
N GLY A 493 -25.54 -13.53 17.76
CA GLY A 493 -24.16 -13.85 17.39
C GLY A 493 -23.68 -15.16 18.02
N PHE A 494 -22.57 -15.72 17.57
CA PHE A 494 -21.95 -16.92 18.14
C PHE A 494 -20.42 -16.78 18.19
N GLU A 495 -19.74 -17.54 19.05
CA GLU A 495 -18.27 -17.53 19.12
C GLU A 495 -17.64 -18.29 17.97
N LEU A 496 -16.49 -17.82 17.49
CA LEU A 496 -15.72 -18.50 16.45
C LEU A 496 -15.42 -19.96 16.81
N ASP A 497 -15.11 -20.24 18.08
CA ASP A 497 -14.87 -21.61 18.55
C ASP A 497 -16.06 -22.56 18.28
N SER A 498 -17.30 -22.09 18.46
CA SER A 498 -18.50 -22.88 18.15
C SER A 498 -18.65 -23.20 16.66
N LEU A 499 -18.17 -22.32 15.78
CA LEU A 499 -18.12 -22.59 14.33
C LEU A 499 -17.06 -23.64 13.99
N LEU A 500 -15.92 -23.65 14.71
CA LEU A 500 -14.88 -24.65 14.50
C LEU A 500 -15.35 -26.04 14.97
N ASP A 501 -16.02 -26.13 16.11
CA ASP A 501 -16.66 -27.38 16.57
C ASP A 501 -17.69 -27.89 15.55
N PHE A 502 -18.46 -26.97 14.96
CA PHE A 502 -19.42 -27.33 13.92
C PHE A 502 -18.73 -27.82 12.64
N ALA A 503 -17.68 -27.12 12.18
CA ALA A 503 -16.90 -27.52 11.02
C ALA A 503 -16.24 -28.90 11.22
N GLU A 504 -15.68 -29.16 12.40
CA GLU A 504 -15.16 -30.47 12.81
C GLU A 504 -16.25 -31.55 12.70
N SER A 505 -17.44 -31.28 13.25
CA SER A 505 -18.55 -32.24 13.19
C SER A 505 -19.03 -32.56 11.76
N LEU A 506 -18.85 -31.64 10.80
CA LEU A 506 -19.13 -31.88 9.39
C LEU A 506 -18.02 -32.72 8.74
N LEU A 507 -16.75 -32.40 9.01
CA LEU A 507 -15.60 -33.14 8.50
C LEU A 507 -15.56 -34.59 9.01
N ASP A 508 -16.02 -34.82 10.25
CA ASP A 508 -16.18 -36.15 10.84
C ASP A 508 -17.41 -36.93 10.30
N GLY A 509 -18.26 -36.29 9.51
CA GLY A 509 -19.54 -36.85 9.05
C GLY A 509 -20.59 -37.01 10.16
N ARG A 510 -20.38 -36.43 11.35
CA ARG A 510 -21.34 -36.51 12.48
C ARG A 510 -22.59 -35.68 12.23
N ALA A 511 -22.44 -34.47 11.71
CA ALA A 511 -23.56 -33.55 11.47
C ALA A 511 -24.21 -33.73 10.08
N MET A 512 -23.42 -34.10 9.07
CA MET A 512 -23.86 -34.35 7.70
C MET A 512 -22.99 -35.46 7.09
N PRO A 513 -23.42 -36.73 7.10
CA PRO A 513 -22.59 -37.86 6.68
C PRO A 513 -22.09 -37.82 5.23
N ASP A 514 -22.81 -37.11 4.35
CA ASP A 514 -22.48 -36.93 2.94
C ASP A 514 -21.84 -35.56 2.65
N PHE A 515 -21.29 -34.90 3.67
CA PHE A 515 -20.55 -33.66 3.51
C PHE A 515 -19.27 -33.88 2.71
N ASP A 516 -19.11 -33.11 1.64
CA ASP A 516 -17.88 -33.03 0.85
C ASP A 516 -17.32 -31.61 1.00
N PRO A 517 -16.14 -31.44 1.60
CA PRO A 517 -15.56 -30.13 1.86
C PRO A 517 -15.22 -29.34 0.59
N HIS A 518 -15.13 -29.98 -0.57
CA HIS A 518 -14.83 -29.33 -1.84
C HIS A 518 -16.07 -28.88 -2.61
N ARG A 519 -17.24 -29.43 -2.29
CA ARG A 519 -18.44 -29.28 -3.13
C ARG A 519 -19.67 -28.84 -2.37
N SER A 520 -19.81 -29.23 -1.10
CA SER A 520 -20.99 -28.93 -0.32
C SER A 520 -21.10 -27.42 -0.10
N THR A 521 -22.20 -26.86 -0.57
CA THR A 521 -22.48 -25.43 -0.46
C THR A 521 -23.04 -25.09 0.91
N THR A 522 -23.07 -23.80 1.24
CA THR A 522 -23.72 -23.34 2.47
C THR A 522 -25.21 -23.68 2.48
N ASN A 523 -25.89 -23.65 1.32
CA ASN A 523 -27.28 -24.10 1.20
C ASN A 523 -27.45 -25.59 1.58
N ASP A 524 -26.52 -26.45 1.15
CA ASP A 524 -26.54 -27.88 1.49
C ASP A 524 -26.42 -28.08 3.00
N VAL A 525 -25.42 -27.43 3.62
CA VAL A 525 -25.17 -27.49 5.05
C VAL A 525 -26.34 -26.92 5.85
N VAL A 526 -26.97 -25.83 5.40
CA VAL A 526 -28.15 -25.27 6.07
C VAL A 526 -29.30 -26.29 6.08
N ARG A 527 -29.56 -26.93 4.94
CA ARG A 527 -30.68 -27.86 4.78
C ARG A 527 -30.45 -29.20 5.47
N LYS A 528 -29.23 -29.72 5.43
CA LYS A 528 -28.90 -31.06 5.92
C LYS A 528 -28.32 -31.11 7.33
N ALA A 529 -27.73 -30.02 7.84
CA ALA A 529 -27.17 -29.97 9.19
C ALA A 529 -27.82 -28.90 10.06
N VAL A 530 -27.83 -27.64 9.64
CA VAL A 530 -28.29 -26.52 10.49
C VAL A 530 -29.76 -26.68 10.89
N ILE A 531 -30.66 -26.93 9.93
CA ILE A 531 -32.09 -27.10 10.20
C ILE A 531 -32.34 -28.31 11.13
N PRO A 532 -31.79 -29.52 10.87
CA PRO A 532 -31.93 -30.64 11.79
C PRO A 532 -31.40 -30.38 13.21
N LEU A 533 -30.20 -29.81 13.34
CA LEU A 533 -29.56 -29.55 14.64
C LEU A 533 -30.24 -28.43 15.46
N SER A 534 -31.01 -27.56 14.80
CA SER A 534 -31.73 -26.46 15.44
C SER A 534 -33.21 -26.72 15.69
N ARG A 535 -33.68 -27.94 15.43
CA ARG A 535 -35.06 -28.35 15.69
C ARG A 535 -35.32 -28.49 17.18
N VAL A 536 -36.45 -27.96 17.65
CA VAL A 536 -36.90 -28.06 19.05
C VAL A 536 -38.38 -28.47 19.05
N GLY A 537 -38.63 -29.75 19.34
CA GLY A 537 -39.98 -30.33 19.29
C GLY A 537 -40.63 -30.22 17.90
N ASP A 538 -41.84 -29.65 17.88
CA ASP A 538 -42.61 -29.37 16.66
C ASP A 538 -42.17 -28.08 15.94
N GLY A 539 -41.20 -27.32 16.47
CA GLY A 539 -40.69 -26.10 15.88
C GLY A 539 -39.17 -26.08 15.78
N GLY A 540 -38.58 -24.89 15.83
CA GLY A 540 -37.14 -24.74 15.91
C GLY A 540 -36.71 -23.29 16.10
N GLN A 541 -35.43 -23.11 16.40
CA GLN A 541 -34.81 -21.82 16.67
C GLN A 541 -33.60 -21.59 15.74
N ALA A 542 -32.94 -20.44 15.85
CA ALA A 542 -31.66 -20.23 15.16
C ALA A 542 -30.58 -21.14 15.77
N LEU A 543 -29.66 -21.67 14.97
CA LEU A 543 -28.59 -22.54 15.49
C LEU A 543 -27.67 -21.80 16.45
N ALA A 544 -27.41 -20.50 16.21
CA ALA A 544 -26.67 -19.67 17.15
C ALA A 544 -27.35 -19.59 18.53
N THR A 545 -28.69 -19.57 18.58
CA THR A 545 -29.45 -19.63 19.85
C THR A 545 -29.26 -20.97 20.56
N VAL A 546 -29.15 -22.08 19.82
CA VAL A 546 -28.82 -23.40 20.39
C VAL A 546 -27.42 -23.37 21.00
N TRP A 547 -26.42 -22.91 20.24
CA TRP A 547 -25.03 -22.83 20.70
C TRP A 547 -24.87 -21.96 21.95
N ASN A 548 -25.64 -20.88 22.06
CA ASN A 548 -25.60 -19.99 23.23
C ASN A 548 -26.54 -20.42 24.37
N ALA A 549 -27.19 -21.59 24.29
CA ALA A 549 -28.19 -22.02 25.27
C ALA A 549 -29.28 -20.96 25.56
N GLY A 550 -29.74 -20.27 24.51
CA GLY A 550 -30.74 -19.20 24.60
C GLY A 550 -30.21 -17.85 25.07
N GLN A 551 -28.94 -17.74 25.46
CA GLN A 551 -28.35 -16.47 25.90
C GLN A 551 -28.14 -15.51 24.72
N VAL A 552 -28.34 -14.23 24.99
CA VAL A 552 -28.05 -13.15 24.04
C VAL A 552 -26.54 -12.99 23.92
N LYS A 553 -26.05 -13.00 22.67
CA LYS A 553 -24.65 -12.78 22.35
C LYS A 553 -24.55 -11.78 21.22
N GLN A 554 -24.07 -10.58 21.54
CA GLN A 554 -23.90 -9.55 20.52
C GLN A 554 -22.72 -9.88 19.61
N ALA A 555 -22.93 -9.71 18.31
CA ALA A 555 -21.88 -9.91 17.33
C ALA A 555 -20.93 -8.70 17.27
N GLN A 556 -19.64 -8.99 17.19
CA GLN A 556 -18.59 -8.02 16.87
C GLN A 556 -18.35 -7.96 15.36
N ARG A 557 -18.72 -9.03 14.64
CA ARG A 557 -18.50 -9.15 13.20
C ARG A 557 -19.76 -9.64 12.52
N MET A 558 -20.19 -8.95 11.48
CA MET A 558 -21.27 -9.40 10.59
C MET A 558 -20.67 -9.94 9.31
N VAL A 559 -21.07 -11.13 8.88
CA VAL A 559 -20.51 -11.79 7.70
C VAL A 559 -21.50 -11.74 6.54
N THR A 560 -21.11 -11.04 5.48
CA THR A 560 -21.79 -11.07 4.18
C THR A 560 -21.21 -12.21 3.36
N HIS A 561 -22.08 -13.13 2.92
CA HIS A 561 -21.69 -14.32 2.16
C HIS A 561 -22.76 -14.78 1.17
N ASN A 562 -22.36 -15.57 0.17
CA ASN A 562 -23.28 -16.26 -0.73
C ASN A 562 -23.59 -17.68 -0.23
N TRP A 563 -24.83 -18.13 -0.37
CA TRP A 563 -25.25 -19.48 0.01
C TRP A 563 -24.79 -20.56 -0.96
N ASP A 564 -24.56 -20.19 -2.22
CA ASP A 564 -24.02 -21.09 -3.25
C ASP A 564 -22.49 -21.28 -3.10
N ASN A 565 -21.84 -20.56 -2.19
CA ASN A 565 -20.42 -20.76 -1.88
C ASN A 565 -20.21 -22.12 -1.19
N VAL A 566 -19.07 -22.76 -1.52
CA VAL A 566 -18.57 -23.93 -0.79
C VAL A 566 -18.48 -23.57 0.69
N PHE A 567 -19.11 -24.37 1.55
CA PHE A 567 -19.24 -24.02 2.96
C PHE A 567 -17.87 -23.88 3.66
N LEU A 568 -16.90 -24.73 3.31
CA LEU A 568 -15.57 -24.65 3.88
C LEU A 568 -14.83 -23.35 3.52
N HIS A 569 -15.14 -22.73 2.37
CA HIS A 569 -14.58 -21.43 2.01
C HIS A 569 -15.12 -20.30 2.91
N LEU A 570 -16.40 -20.37 3.30
CA LEU A 570 -16.97 -19.44 4.28
C LEU A 570 -16.26 -19.57 5.64
N VAL A 571 -16.03 -20.81 6.10
CA VAL A 571 -15.28 -21.07 7.34
C VAL A 571 -13.84 -20.54 7.22
N ALA A 572 -13.14 -20.82 6.12
CA ALA A 572 -11.79 -20.34 5.89
C ALA A 572 -11.71 -18.80 5.90
N ALA A 573 -12.65 -18.11 5.25
CA ALA A 573 -12.70 -16.65 5.23
C ALA A 573 -12.88 -16.05 6.63
N ILE A 574 -13.73 -16.67 7.46
CA ILE A 574 -13.93 -16.25 8.86
C ILE A 574 -12.66 -16.49 9.70
N ILE A 575 -11.97 -17.62 9.49
CA ILE A 575 -10.70 -17.92 10.18
C ILE A 575 -9.61 -16.90 9.81
N VAL A 576 -9.48 -16.53 8.52
CA VAL A 576 -8.54 -15.49 8.07
C VAL A 576 -8.79 -14.17 8.78
N ASP A 577 -10.06 -13.74 8.85
CA ASP A 577 -10.43 -12.54 9.62
C ASP A 577 -10.09 -12.65 11.11
N GLY A 578 -10.30 -13.83 11.71
CA GLY A 578 -9.96 -14.11 13.11
C GLY A 578 -8.46 -14.10 13.38
N ILE A 579 -7.64 -14.62 12.47
CA ILE A 579 -6.18 -14.59 12.58
C ILE A 579 -5.66 -13.15 12.39
N GLY A 580 -6.29 -12.38 11.49
CA GLY A 580 -5.87 -11.01 11.15
C GLY A 580 -4.64 -10.97 10.24
N GLU A 581 -4.33 -12.08 9.56
CA GLU A 581 -3.25 -12.21 8.59
C GLU A 581 -3.84 -12.41 7.19
N ASP A 582 -3.32 -11.68 6.20
CA ASP A 582 -3.70 -11.71 4.78
C ASP A 582 -5.20 -11.49 4.50
N ASN A 583 -5.55 -11.23 3.23
CA ASN A 583 -6.94 -11.12 2.77
C ASN A 583 -7.31 -12.27 1.81
N THR A 584 -6.44 -13.28 1.66
CA THR A 584 -6.68 -14.52 0.91
C THR A 584 -7.05 -15.66 1.87
N TYR A 585 -7.98 -16.53 1.50
CA TYR A 585 -8.31 -17.72 2.28
C TYR A 585 -7.91 -19.06 1.64
N GLU A 586 -7.34 -19.09 0.43
CA GLU A 586 -6.92 -20.32 -0.26
C GLU A 586 -6.01 -21.22 0.59
N ALA A 587 -5.02 -20.64 1.26
CA ALA A 587 -4.09 -21.40 2.11
C ALA A 587 -4.79 -21.98 3.35
N VAL A 588 -5.71 -21.22 3.96
CA VAL A 588 -6.50 -21.68 5.12
C VAL A 588 -7.50 -22.75 4.69
N ALA A 589 -8.17 -22.58 3.54
CA ALA A 589 -9.05 -23.60 2.97
C ALA A 589 -8.30 -24.91 2.69
N SER A 590 -7.10 -24.82 2.13
CA SER A 590 -6.22 -25.99 1.93
C SER A 590 -5.81 -26.62 3.26
N GLN A 591 -5.49 -25.80 4.28
CA GLN A 591 -5.11 -26.29 5.61
C GLN A 591 -6.26 -27.02 6.31
N LEU A 592 -7.51 -26.57 6.15
CA LEU A 592 -8.70 -27.24 6.74
C LEU A 592 -8.90 -28.67 6.23
N LEU A 593 -8.35 -29.02 5.07
CA LEU A 593 -8.45 -30.35 4.46
C LEU A 593 -7.36 -31.32 4.94
N VAL A 594 -6.32 -30.81 5.59
CA VAL A 594 -5.19 -31.62 6.07
C VAL A 594 -5.53 -32.18 7.46
N ALA A 595 -5.16 -33.44 7.71
CA ALA A 595 -5.31 -34.04 9.04
C ALA A 595 -4.60 -33.20 10.12
N GLY A 596 -5.31 -32.85 11.19
CA GLY A 596 -4.81 -31.96 12.24
C GLY A 596 -4.71 -30.47 11.83
N GLY A 597 -5.13 -30.13 10.61
CA GLY A 597 -5.09 -28.77 10.09
C GLY A 597 -6.04 -27.82 10.81
N LEU A 598 -7.24 -28.29 11.17
CA LEU A 598 -8.21 -27.55 11.96
C LEU A 598 -7.68 -27.24 13.38
N ASP A 599 -7.04 -28.21 14.04
CA ASP A 599 -6.41 -28.00 15.36
C ASP A 599 -5.30 -26.95 15.30
N ALA A 600 -4.46 -27.01 14.26
CA ALA A 600 -3.42 -26.02 14.05
C ALA A 600 -4.00 -24.61 13.81
N LEU A 601 -5.13 -24.49 13.11
CA LEU A 601 -5.83 -23.21 12.93
C LEU A 601 -6.49 -22.73 14.23
N ARG A 602 -7.10 -23.64 15.01
CA ARG A 602 -7.66 -23.34 16.33
C ARG A 602 -6.58 -22.82 17.28
N GLN A 603 -5.38 -23.42 17.27
CA GLN A 603 -4.24 -22.96 18.04
C GLN A 603 -3.79 -21.55 17.61
N LYS A 604 -3.69 -21.27 16.30
CA LYS A 604 -3.36 -19.91 15.81
C LYS A 604 -4.37 -18.86 16.29
N LEU A 605 -5.67 -19.19 16.26
CA LEU A 605 -6.74 -18.32 16.76
C LEU A 605 -6.71 -18.16 18.29
N CYS A 606 -6.28 -19.19 19.02
CA CYS A 606 -6.05 -19.13 20.46
C CYS A 606 -4.90 -18.18 20.76
N ASP A 607 -3.78 -18.32 20.04
CA ASP A 607 -2.59 -17.48 20.19
C ASP A 607 -2.88 -16.01 19.85
N SER A 608 -3.80 -15.73 18.92
CA SER A 608 -4.26 -14.37 18.60
C SER A 608 -5.35 -13.83 19.54
N GLY A 609 -5.89 -14.66 20.43
CA GLY A 609 -7.00 -14.29 21.33
C GLY A 609 -8.34 -14.11 20.61
N SER A 610 -8.50 -14.65 19.40
CA SER A 610 -9.67 -14.43 18.56
C SER A 610 -10.74 -15.53 18.65
N LEU A 611 -10.49 -16.65 19.33
CA LEU A 611 -11.49 -17.74 19.47
C LEU A 611 -12.82 -17.29 20.08
N THR A 612 -12.77 -16.33 21.01
CA THR A 612 -13.97 -15.77 21.67
C THR A 612 -14.61 -14.63 20.87
N SER A 613 -14.08 -14.32 19.68
CA SER A 613 -14.69 -13.33 18.79
C SER A 613 -16.09 -13.78 18.38
N THR A 614 -17.04 -12.85 18.40
CA THR A 614 -18.44 -13.16 18.07
C THR A 614 -18.80 -12.74 16.65
N TYR A 615 -19.38 -13.69 15.91
CA TYR A 615 -19.78 -13.52 14.51
C TYR A 615 -21.30 -13.63 14.37
N TRP A 616 -21.84 -12.90 13.40
CA TRP A 616 -23.21 -13.04 12.91
C TRP A 616 -23.16 -13.48 11.45
N VAL A 617 -23.74 -14.64 11.16
CA VAL A 617 -23.81 -15.22 9.82
C VAL A 617 -25.26 -15.64 9.59
N CYS A 618 -25.88 -15.17 8.49
CA CYS A 618 -27.31 -15.38 8.29
C CYS A 618 -27.72 -16.86 8.31
N ALA A 619 -26.84 -17.77 7.85
CA ALA A 619 -27.06 -19.22 7.91
C ALA A 619 -27.34 -19.74 9.34
N PHE A 620 -26.69 -19.19 10.37
CA PHE A 620 -26.78 -19.66 11.75
C PHE A 620 -27.65 -18.79 12.66
N CYS A 621 -27.71 -17.48 12.38
CA CYS A 621 -28.32 -16.48 13.25
C CYS A 621 -29.81 -16.23 12.93
N VAL A 622 -30.23 -16.49 11.69
CA VAL A 622 -31.64 -16.47 11.29
C VAL A 622 -32.32 -17.77 11.71
N ASN A 623 -33.55 -17.68 12.21
CA ASN A 623 -34.36 -18.85 12.48
C ASN A 623 -34.82 -19.47 11.15
N GLN A 624 -34.06 -20.46 10.68
CA GLN A 624 -34.36 -21.18 9.44
C GLN A 624 -35.69 -21.92 9.51
N HIS A 625 -36.14 -22.30 10.72
CA HIS A 625 -37.45 -22.92 10.93
C HIS A 625 -38.61 -21.94 10.73
N ALA A 626 -38.44 -20.67 11.10
CA ALA A 626 -39.44 -19.63 10.87
C ALA A 626 -39.40 -19.05 9.45
N SER A 627 -38.47 -19.51 8.61
CA SER A 627 -38.21 -18.94 7.28
C SER A 627 -38.35 -20.02 6.19
N ILE A 628 -37.28 -20.77 5.93
CA ILE A 628 -37.16 -21.56 4.69
C ILE A 628 -37.36 -23.06 4.87
N CYS A 629 -37.37 -23.60 6.11
CA CYS A 629 -37.23 -25.05 6.31
C CYS A 629 -38.37 -25.90 5.70
N GLY A 630 -39.56 -25.32 5.53
CA GLY A 630 -40.78 -26.01 5.11
C GLY A 630 -40.98 -26.16 3.60
N GLY A 631 -40.06 -25.64 2.77
CA GLY A 631 -40.12 -25.82 1.32
C GLY A 631 -39.18 -24.89 0.55
N PHE A 632 -39.42 -24.78 -0.76
CA PHE A 632 -38.63 -23.98 -1.70
C PHE A 632 -39.45 -22.84 -2.33
N GLY A 633 -40.61 -22.53 -1.75
CA GLY A 633 -41.59 -21.61 -2.34
C GLY A 633 -42.37 -22.25 -3.51
N PRO A 634 -43.37 -21.53 -4.05
CA PRO A 634 -44.12 -21.98 -5.21
C PRO A 634 -43.20 -22.15 -6.42
N ALA A 635 -43.41 -23.21 -7.20
CA ALA A 635 -42.65 -23.46 -8.41
C ALA A 635 -43.00 -22.40 -9.48
N PRO A 636 -41.99 -21.78 -10.13
CA PRO A 636 -42.22 -20.96 -11.31
C PRO A 636 -42.76 -21.77 -12.49
N LEU A 637 -43.26 -21.08 -13.52
CA LEU A 637 -43.79 -21.70 -14.74
C LEU A 637 -42.73 -22.59 -15.40
N GLU A 638 -43.10 -23.84 -15.73
CA GLU A 638 -42.19 -24.78 -16.40
C GLU A 638 -41.61 -24.21 -17.70
N GLY A 639 -40.35 -24.54 -17.99
CA GLY A 639 -39.62 -24.04 -19.17
C GLY A 639 -38.99 -22.65 -19.01
N THR A 640 -39.21 -21.96 -17.89
CA THR A 640 -38.58 -20.66 -17.60
C THR A 640 -37.20 -20.81 -16.94
N GLN A 641 -36.36 -19.77 -17.01
CA GLN A 641 -35.05 -19.74 -16.33
C GLN A 641 -35.24 -19.76 -14.79
N GLU A 642 -36.31 -19.15 -14.30
CA GLU A 642 -36.71 -19.16 -12.90
C GLU A 642 -37.03 -20.59 -12.44
N HIS A 643 -37.73 -21.36 -13.27
CA HIS A 643 -38.03 -22.77 -12.98
C HIS A 643 -36.74 -23.61 -12.92
N ALA A 644 -35.82 -23.43 -13.87
CA ALA A 644 -34.52 -24.11 -13.84
C ALA A 644 -33.72 -23.75 -12.58
N THR A 645 -33.78 -22.48 -12.14
CA THR A 645 -33.14 -22.02 -10.90
C THR A 645 -33.83 -22.59 -9.66
N HIS A 646 -35.16 -22.70 -9.66
CA HIS A 646 -35.93 -23.32 -8.58
C HIS A 646 -35.60 -24.80 -8.45
N GLU A 647 -35.55 -25.54 -9.55
CA GLU A 647 -35.14 -26.95 -9.56
C GLU A 647 -33.70 -27.16 -9.11
N ARG A 648 -32.79 -26.26 -9.50
CA ARG A 648 -31.40 -26.27 -8.99
C ARG A 648 -31.37 -26.08 -7.47
N LYS A 649 -32.14 -25.14 -6.91
CA LYS A 649 -32.20 -24.87 -5.46
C LYS A 649 -32.80 -26.01 -4.64
N LYS A 650 -33.60 -26.88 -5.25
CA LYS A 650 -34.15 -28.09 -4.62
C LYS A 650 -33.14 -29.20 -4.48
N ARG A 651 -32.00 -29.10 -5.16
CA ARG A 651 -30.98 -30.14 -5.21
C ARG A 651 -29.71 -29.67 -4.52
N ASP A 652 -29.02 -30.62 -3.94
CA ASP A 652 -27.69 -30.38 -3.39
C ASP A 652 -26.63 -30.31 -4.50
N ALA A 653 -25.37 -30.05 -4.13
CA ALA A 653 -24.23 -30.07 -5.04
C ALA A 653 -24.00 -31.41 -5.78
N PHE A 654 -24.71 -32.48 -5.42
CA PHE A 654 -24.65 -33.81 -6.03
C PHE A 654 -25.90 -34.16 -6.86
N GLY A 655 -26.89 -33.27 -6.91
CA GLY A 655 -28.15 -33.47 -7.65
C GLY A 655 -29.25 -34.19 -6.86
N HIS A 656 -29.02 -34.56 -5.59
CA HIS A 656 -30.05 -35.17 -4.75
C HIS A 656 -31.00 -34.12 -4.20
N LEU A 657 -32.27 -34.50 -3.99
CA LEU A 657 -33.25 -33.59 -3.41
C LEU A 657 -32.91 -33.27 -1.96
N LEU A 658 -32.90 -31.98 -1.65
CA LEU A 658 -32.68 -31.48 -0.30
C LEU A 658 -33.92 -31.76 0.58
N PRO A 659 -33.72 -32.16 1.84
CA PRO A 659 -34.82 -32.50 2.73
C PRO A 659 -35.67 -31.27 3.08
N VAL A 660 -36.97 -31.49 3.21
CA VAL A 660 -37.93 -30.51 3.71
C VAL A 660 -38.26 -30.84 5.16
N CYS A 661 -38.20 -29.85 6.03
CA CYS A 661 -38.50 -30.03 7.44
C CYS A 661 -40.01 -30.17 7.67
N THR A 662 -40.40 -31.11 8.51
CA THR A 662 -41.79 -31.40 8.88
C THR A 662 -42.27 -30.64 10.12
N CYS A 663 -41.51 -29.65 10.60
CA CYS A 663 -41.92 -28.83 11.74
C CYS A 663 -43.18 -28.01 11.41
N ARG A 664 -43.92 -27.64 12.46
CA ARG A 664 -45.11 -26.79 12.43
C ARG A 664 -44.81 -25.32 12.71
N GLN A 665 -43.53 -24.93 12.76
CA GLN A 665 -43.13 -23.54 12.93
C GLN A 665 -43.75 -22.67 11.81
N PRO A 666 -44.53 -21.62 12.13
CA PRO A 666 -45.07 -20.70 11.14
C PRO A 666 -43.96 -20.07 10.30
N LYS A 667 -44.20 -19.89 9.00
CA LYS A 667 -43.24 -19.27 8.07
C LYS A 667 -43.58 -17.81 7.88
N HIS A 668 -42.62 -16.92 8.15
CA HIS A 668 -42.79 -15.48 8.03
C HIS A 668 -41.95 -14.94 6.88
N PHE A 669 -42.62 -14.28 5.94
CA PHE A 669 -42.03 -13.63 4.78
C PHE A 669 -42.47 -12.17 4.71
N ASN A 670 -42.27 -11.49 3.58
CA ASN A 670 -42.59 -10.07 3.42
C ASN A 670 -44.08 -9.73 3.65
N SER A 671 -44.99 -10.71 3.58
CA SER A 671 -46.40 -10.57 3.96
C SER A 671 -46.65 -10.43 5.47
N SER A 672 -45.68 -10.80 6.30
CA SER A 672 -45.68 -10.67 7.77
C SER A 672 -44.45 -9.86 8.18
N PRO A 673 -44.42 -8.55 7.86
CA PRO A 673 -43.19 -7.78 7.90
C PRO A 673 -42.62 -7.64 9.32
N LEU A 674 -43.45 -7.65 10.37
CA LEU A 674 -42.98 -7.53 11.75
C LEU A 674 -42.24 -8.80 12.20
N GLU A 675 -42.72 -9.98 11.78
CA GLU A 675 -42.21 -11.28 12.18
C GLU A 675 -41.08 -11.79 11.28
N CYS A 676 -41.05 -11.38 10.01
CA CYS A 676 -40.02 -11.78 9.04
C CYS A 676 -38.63 -11.31 9.48
N GLU A 677 -37.66 -12.22 9.62
CA GLU A 677 -36.29 -11.83 10.00
C GLU A 677 -35.48 -11.33 8.80
N LEU A 678 -35.82 -11.79 7.59
CA LEU A 678 -35.05 -11.55 6.36
C LEU A 678 -35.13 -10.09 5.87
N ASN A 679 -36.17 -9.34 6.27
CA ASN A 679 -36.33 -7.94 5.87
C ASN A 679 -35.68 -6.92 6.83
N LYS A 680 -34.93 -7.40 7.85
CA LYS A 680 -34.38 -6.58 8.94
C LYS A 680 -32.86 -6.43 8.92
N PHE A 681 -32.16 -6.95 7.91
CA PHE A 681 -30.70 -6.99 7.95
C PHE A 681 -30.08 -5.58 8.02
N ASP A 682 -30.56 -4.62 7.21
CA ASP A 682 -30.08 -3.23 7.25
C ASP A 682 -30.26 -2.60 8.65
N ASP A 683 -31.43 -2.80 9.26
CA ASP A 683 -31.75 -2.28 10.59
C ASP A 683 -30.96 -2.98 11.69
N MET A 684 -30.68 -4.27 11.52
CA MET A 684 -29.86 -5.07 12.43
C MET A 684 -28.40 -4.64 12.38
N MET A 685 -27.85 -4.38 11.19
CA MET A 685 -26.50 -3.83 11.04
C MET A 685 -26.39 -2.44 11.67
N ALA A 686 -27.36 -1.57 11.43
CA ALA A 686 -27.42 -0.24 12.04
C ALA A 686 -27.68 -0.27 13.56
N TYR A 687 -28.35 -1.30 14.07
CA TYR A 687 -28.50 -1.53 15.51
C TYR A 687 -27.16 -1.97 16.11
N LEU A 688 -26.53 -3.00 15.53
CA LEU A 688 -25.23 -3.51 16.00
C LEU A 688 -24.15 -2.43 15.98
N SER A 689 -24.06 -1.62 14.92
CA SER A 689 -23.06 -0.54 14.82
C SER A 689 -23.20 0.55 15.90
N ARG A 690 -24.41 0.71 16.47
CA ARG A 690 -24.67 1.64 17.58
C ARG A 690 -24.41 1.00 18.95
N THR A 691 -24.55 -0.31 19.06
CA THR A 691 -24.44 -1.02 20.35
C THR A 691 -23.10 -1.70 20.57
N SER A 692 -22.33 -1.98 19.52
CA SER A 692 -21.04 -2.65 19.59
C SER A 692 -20.05 -2.06 18.56
N VAL A 693 -18.76 -2.37 18.73
CA VAL A 693 -17.75 -2.10 17.70
C VAL A 693 -17.91 -3.17 16.63
N LEU A 694 -18.83 -2.92 15.70
CA LEU A 694 -19.14 -3.82 14.61
C LEU A 694 -18.13 -3.66 13.48
N LYS A 695 -17.68 -4.78 12.91
CA LYS A 695 -16.97 -4.87 11.64
C LYS A 695 -17.78 -5.75 10.67
N GLN A 696 -17.75 -5.47 9.37
CA GLN A 696 -18.27 -6.38 8.36
C GLN A 696 -17.12 -7.21 7.78
N VAL A 697 -17.34 -8.52 7.66
CA VAL A 697 -16.46 -9.44 6.94
C VAL A 697 -17.17 -9.86 5.65
N VAL A 698 -16.57 -9.55 4.51
CA VAL A 698 -17.11 -9.92 3.19
C VAL A 698 -16.39 -11.17 2.72
N ALA A 699 -17.03 -12.32 2.89
CA ALA A 699 -16.49 -13.63 2.52
C ALA A 699 -16.81 -13.92 1.04
N VAL A 700 -15.95 -13.45 0.14
CA VAL A 700 -16.14 -13.52 -1.31
C VAL A 700 -15.83 -14.92 -1.81
N ASP A 701 -16.79 -15.57 -2.44
CA ASP A 701 -16.59 -16.88 -3.04
C ASP A 701 -15.62 -16.84 -4.24
N ALA A 702 -15.06 -18.01 -4.58
CA ALA A 702 -14.05 -18.12 -5.64
C ALA A 702 -14.57 -17.72 -7.04
N SER A 703 -15.89 -17.70 -7.26
CA SER A 703 -16.50 -17.25 -8.52
C SER A 703 -17.01 -15.81 -8.46
N PHE A 704 -16.79 -15.11 -7.35
CA PHE A 704 -17.28 -13.76 -7.07
C PHE A 704 -18.82 -13.63 -7.20
N ALA A 705 -19.56 -14.73 -7.10
CA ALA A 705 -21.01 -14.78 -7.18
C ALA A 705 -21.69 -14.00 -6.04
N LEU A 706 -21.01 -13.76 -4.92
CA LEU A 706 -21.45 -12.84 -3.86
C LEU A 706 -21.90 -11.49 -4.43
N PHE A 707 -21.14 -10.94 -5.37
CA PHE A 707 -21.45 -9.64 -5.95
C PHE A 707 -22.65 -9.68 -6.89
N SER A 708 -23.04 -10.84 -7.42
CA SER A 708 -24.28 -10.96 -8.18
C SER A 708 -25.51 -11.12 -7.29
N ARG A 709 -25.39 -11.14 -5.95
CA ARG A 709 -26.53 -11.28 -5.03
C ARG A 709 -26.99 -9.92 -4.53
N ALA A 710 -28.26 -9.59 -4.78
CA ALA A 710 -28.82 -8.27 -4.46
C ALA A 710 -28.73 -7.94 -2.96
N TRP A 711 -28.96 -8.94 -2.09
CA TRP A 711 -28.84 -8.80 -0.65
C TRP A 711 -27.39 -8.51 -0.21
N CYS A 712 -26.41 -9.25 -0.73
CA CYS A 712 -25.01 -9.05 -0.38
C CYS A 712 -24.54 -7.65 -0.78
N VAL A 713 -24.89 -7.20 -1.99
CA VAL A 713 -24.54 -5.85 -2.47
C VAL A 713 -25.20 -4.76 -1.62
N ALA A 714 -26.46 -4.95 -1.19
CA ALA A 714 -27.13 -4.02 -0.28
C ALA A 714 -26.42 -3.94 1.08
N GLU A 715 -26.00 -5.08 1.64
CA GLU A 715 -25.24 -5.15 2.90
C GLU A 715 -23.89 -4.42 2.80
N LEU A 716 -23.20 -4.48 1.65
CA LEU A 716 -21.95 -3.74 1.44
C LEU A 716 -22.15 -2.22 1.51
N VAL A 717 -23.21 -1.72 0.88
CA VAL A 717 -23.52 -0.29 0.86
C VAL A 717 -24.09 0.19 2.19
N GLU A 718 -24.87 -0.64 2.88
CA GLU A 718 -25.34 -0.34 4.24
C GLU A 718 -24.17 -0.23 5.21
N ALA A 719 -23.19 -1.15 5.15
CA ALA A 719 -21.99 -1.07 5.99
C ALA A 719 -21.23 0.24 5.79
N ASP A 720 -20.98 0.62 4.53
CA ASP A 720 -20.31 1.89 4.19
C ASP A 720 -21.12 3.11 4.68
N THR A 721 -22.44 3.11 4.46
CA THR A 721 -23.34 4.20 4.90
C THR A 721 -23.35 4.33 6.42
N SER A 722 -23.37 3.20 7.13
CA SER A 722 -23.33 3.12 8.59
C SER A 722 -21.92 3.24 9.17
N CYS A 723 -20.90 3.54 8.35
CA CYS A 723 -19.49 3.66 8.75
C CYS A 723 -18.94 2.42 9.48
N ILE A 724 -19.47 1.24 9.16
CA ILE A 724 -19.01 -0.04 9.68
C ILE A 724 -17.72 -0.40 8.91
N PRO A 725 -16.57 -0.60 9.58
CA PRO A 725 -15.35 -1.04 8.91
C PRO A 725 -15.57 -2.36 8.18
N GLN A 726 -15.16 -2.44 6.91
CA GLN A 726 -15.31 -3.62 6.08
C GLN A 726 -13.93 -4.29 5.87
N ALA A 727 -13.87 -5.61 6.02
CA ALA A 727 -12.73 -6.42 5.58
C ALA A 727 -13.20 -7.43 4.54
N VAL A 728 -12.53 -7.41 3.39
CA VAL A 728 -12.83 -8.34 2.30
C VAL A 728 -11.82 -9.46 2.31
N VAL A 729 -12.34 -10.68 2.37
CA VAL A 729 -11.55 -11.89 2.29
C VAL A 729 -11.95 -12.62 1.02
N ILE A 730 -11.02 -12.78 0.10
CA ILE A 730 -11.22 -13.45 -1.19
C ILE A 730 -10.48 -14.79 -1.21
N HIS A 731 -10.81 -15.66 -2.17
CA HIS A 731 -10.12 -16.93 -2.31
C HIS A 731 -8.62 -16.73 -2.56
N SER A 732 -8.27 -16.12 -3.69
CA SER A 732 -6.90 -15.89 -4.14
C SER A 732 -6.82 -14.67 -5.06
N ALA A 733 -5.62 -14.13 -5.25
CA ALA A 733 -5.38 -13.05 -6.20
C ALA A 733 -5.75 -13.45 -7.64
N GLU A 734 -5.49 -14.71 -8.01
CA GLU A 734 -5.85 -15.24 -9.33
C GLU A 734 -7.36 -15.26 -9.56
N SER A 735 -8.14 -15.64 -8.56
CA SER A 735 -9.61 -15.63 -8.63
C SER A 735 -10.15 -14.21 -8.85
N LEU A 736 -9.59 -13.20 -8.18
CA LEU A 736 -9.94 -11.79 -8.45
C LEU A 736 -9.65 -11.39 -9.90
N ASP A 737 -8.51 -11.81 -10.46
CA ASP A 737 -8.13 -11.46 -11.82
C ASP A 737 -9.04 -12.09 -12.87
N GLN A 738 -9.50 -13.32 -12.63
CA GLN A 738 -10.45 -14.03 -13.50
C GLN A 738 -11.84 -13.36 -13.52
N HIS A 739 -12.26 -12.78 -12.40
CA HIS A 739 -13.60 -12.21 -12.23
C HIS A 739 -13.65 -10.67 -12.28
N PHE A 740 -12.52 -10.02 -12.56
CA PHE A 740 -12.42 -8.56 -12.57
C PHE A 740 -13.44 -7.89 -13.52
N ASP A 741 -13.60 -8.41 -14.74
CA ASP A 741 -14.52 -7.82 -15.73
C ASP A 741 -15.99 -7.93 -15.29
N SER A 742 -16.34 -9.02 -14.59
CA SER A 742 -17.67 -9.19 -13.99
C SER A 742 -17.92 -8.14 -12.90
N LEU A 743 -16.94 -7.92 -12.02
CA LEU A 743 -17.03 -6.90 -10.97
C LEU A 743 -17.12 -5.48 -11.53
N ASN A 744 -16.34 -5.19 -12.57
CA ASN A 744 -16.34 -3.87 -13.19
C ASN A 744 -17.66 -3.56 -13.94
N SER A 745 -18.38 -4.60 -14.37
CA SER A 745 -19.70 -4.46 -14.99
C SER A 745 -20.86 -4.67 -14.00
N LEU A 746 -20.56 -4.70 -12.70
CA LEU A 746 -21.54 -4.95 -11.66
C LEU A 746 -22.62 -3.84 -11.62
N ASP A 747 -23.87 -4.28 -11.69
CA ASP A 747 -25.07 -3.46 -11.61
C ASP A 747 -26.10 -4.17 -10.72
N VAL A 748 -26.57 -3.49 -9.67
CA VAL A 748 -27.56 -4.02 -8.72
C VAL A 748 -28.87 -4.44 -9.41
N ARG A 749 -29.23 -3.85 -10.55
CA ARG A 749 -30.43 -4.23 -11.34
C ARG A 749 -30.32 -5.64 -11.91
N LYS A 750 -29.10 -6.09 -12.18
CA LYS A 750 -28.80 -7.42 -12.72
C LYS A 750 -28.57 -8.47 -11.62
N CYS A 751 -28.55 -8.05 -10.36
CA CYS A 751 -28.34 -8.97 -9.25
C CYS A 751 -29.52 -9.91 -9.04
N GLU A 752 -29.21 -11.12 -8.61
CA GLU A 752 -30.14 -12.19 -8.32
C GLU A 752 -30.56 -12.18 -6.84
N ALA A 753 -31.80 -12.62 -6.61
CA ALA A 753 -32.31 -12.93 -5.27
C ALA A 753 -32.98 -14.30 -5.28
N SER A 754 -33.16 -14.88 -4.10
CA SER A 754 -33.81 -16.19 -3.99
C SER A 754 -35.25 -16.18 -4.50
N ARG A 755 -35.94 -15.04 -4.30
CA ARG A 755 -37.28 -14.73 -4.77
C ARG A 755 -37.24 -13.39 -5.50
N LEU A 756 -38.01 -13.23 -6.58
CA LEU A 756 -38.06 -11.98 -7.34
C LEU A 756 -38.58 -10.81 -6.48
N GLU A 757 -39.55 -11.11 -5.61
CA GLU A 757 -40.14 -10.18 -4.64
C GLU A 757 -39.07 -9.50 -3.76
N ASP A 758 -38.03 -10.26 -3.38
CA ASP A 758 -36.95 -9.78 -2.52
C ASP A 758 -36.03 -8.84 -3.30
N ARG A 759 -35.71 -9.16 -4.55
CA ARG A 759 -34.94 -8.27 -5.44
C ARG A 759 -35.68 -6.95 -5.62
N ASP A 760 -36.96 -7.03 -5.95
CA ASP A 760 -37.78 -5.84 -6.20
C ASP A 760 -37.91 -4.98 -4.94
N PHE A 761 -38.05 -5.62 -3.76
CA PHE A 761 -38.04 -4.92 -2.48
C PHE A 761 -36.72 -4.19 -2.19
N ILE A 762 -35.56 -4.81 -2.49
CA ILE A 762 -34.25 -4.17 -2.35
C ILE A 762 -34.12 -2.99 -3.32
N LEU A 763 -34.47 -3.19 -4.59
CA LEU A 763 -34.39 -2.13 -5.60
C LEU A 763 -35.29 -0.94 -5.26
N GLN A 764 -36.48 -1.17 -4.70
CA GLN A 764 -37.37 -0.12 -4.23
C GLN A 764 -36.80 0.69 -3.06
N LYS A 765 -35.89 0.12 -2.25
CA LYS A 765 -35.21 0.85 -1.17
C LYS A 765 -34.12 1.79 -1.68
N ILE A 766 -33.66 1.62 -2.92
CA ILE A 766 -32.56 2.39 -3.49
C ILE A 766 -33.16 3.62 -4.22
N PRO A 767 -33.01 4.85 -3.70
CA PRO A 767 -33.66 6.03 -4.29
C PRO A 767 -33.14 6.37 -5.68
N ASP A 768 -31.83 6.17 -5.89
CA ASP A 768 -31.13 6.41 -7.15
C ASP A 768 -30.18 5.23 -7.39
N ILE A 769 -30.58 4.37 -8.33
CA ILE A 769 -29.85 3.13 -8.64
C ILE A 769 -28.51 3.43 -9.33
N ASP A 770 -28.42 4.48 -10.14
CA ASP A 770 -27.17 4.83 -10.81
C ASP A 770 -26.15 5.39 -9.83
N LYS A 771 -26.59 6.26 -8.90
CA LYS A 771 -25.75 6.73 -7.79
C LYS A 771 -25.31 5.56 -6.89
N PHE A 772 -26.20 4.61 -6.63
CA PHE A 772 -25.87 3.40 -5.86
C PHE A 772 -24.81 2.56 -6.56
N ASN A 773 -24.97 2.28 -7.86
CA ASN A 773 -23.99 1.53 -8.64
C ASN A 773 -22.64 2.25 -8.72
N ALA A 774 -22.63 3.57 -8.90
CA ALA A 774 -21.40 4.35 -8.87
C ALA A 774 -20.70 4.26 -7.50
N ARG A 775 -21.48 4.33 -6.40
CA ARG A 775 -20.95 4.16 -5.04
C ARG A 775 -20.41 2.75 -4.81
N LEU A 776 -21.11 1.72 -5.30
CA LEU A 776 -20.66 0.33 -5.23
C LEU A 776 -19.34 0.12 -5.99
N GLN A 777 -19.23 0.66 -7.20
CA GLN A 777 -17.99 0.61 -7.98
C GLN A 777 -16.84 1.33 -7.26
N TRP A 778 -17.10 2.49 -6.68
CA TRP A 778 -16.11 3.19 -5.84
C TRP A 778 -15.77 2.38 -4.57
N LEU A 779 -16.74 1.73 -3.95
CA LEU A 779 -16.51 0.92 -2.76
C LEU A 779 -15.63 -0.28 -3.09
N ILE A 780 -15.78 -0.91 -4.25
CA ILE A 780 -14.95 -2.06 -4.65
C ILE A 780 -13.55 -1.60 -5.08
N PHE A 781 -13.46 -0.65 -6.02
CA PHE A 781 -12.22 -0.29 -6.74
C PHE A 781 -11.59 1.04 -6.34
N GLY A 782 -12.26 1.85 -5.51
CA GLY A 782 -11.76 3.14 -5.09
C GLY A 782 -10.43 3.02 -4.32
N SER A 783 -9.72 4.14 -4.19
CA SER A 783 -8.46 4.22 -3.43
C SER A 783 -8.61 3.80 -1.96
N GLU A 784 -9.80 3.99 -1.41
CA GLU A 784 -10.18 3.55 -0.07
C GLU A 784 -11.05 2.30 -0.05
N GLY A 785 -11.30 1.73 -1.22
CA GLY A 785 -12.21 0.62 -1.43
C GLY A 785 -11.76 -0.69 -0.82
N LEU A 786 -12.64 -1.67 -0.94
CA LEU A 786 -12.52 -3.03 -0.44
C LEU A 786 -11.26 -3.75 -0.94
N LEU A 787 -10.82 -3.45 -2.16
CA LEU A 787 -9.63 -4.06 -2.75
C LEU A 787 -8.33 -3.25 -2.53
N LYS A 788 -8.32 -2.19 -1.72
CA LYS A 788 -7.13 -1.34 -1.50
C LYS A 788 -5.92 -2.10 -0.93
N ALA A 789 -6.17 -3.09 -0.07
CA ALA A 789 -5.11 -3.86 0.59
C ALA A 789 -4.32 -4.73 -0.40
N TRP A 790 -4.83 -4.89 -1.62
CA TRP A 790 -4.19 -5.60 -2.72
C TRP A 790 -3.28 -4.70 -3.57
N GLN A 791 -2.90 -3.53 -3.06
CA GLN A 791 -2.04 -2.56 -3.73
C GLN A 791 -0.70 -2.34 -2.98
N ASP A 792 -0.07 -3.38 -2.40
CA ASP A 792 1.36 -3.31 -1.99
C ASP A 792 2.22 -2.86 -3.18
N SER A 793 3.26 -2.06 -2.96
CA SER A 793 4.32 -1.82 -3.93
C SER A 793 4.67 -2.96 -4.91
N GLU A 794 4.99 -4.19 -4.50
CA GLU A 794 5.25 -5.32 -5.44
C GLU A 794 3.97 -5.64 -6.21
N SER A 795 2.87 -5.77 -5.47
CA SER A 795 1.53 -5.86 -6.02
C SER A 795 1.16 -4.66 -6.90
N ARG A 796 1.83 -3.51 -6.88
CA ARG A 796 1.56 -2.38 -7.79
C ARG A 796 2.19 -2.62 -9.14
N ALA A 797 3.43 -3.14 -9.18
CA ALA A 797 4.04 -3.52 -10.45
C ALA A 797 3.28 -4.70 -11.06
N GLU A 798 2.90 -5.67 -10.24
CA GLU A 798 2.02 -6.76 -10.65
C GLU A 798 0.64 -6.23 -11.07
N SER A 799 -0.03 -5.40 -10.27
CA SER A 799 -1.36 -4.87 -10.60
C SER A 799 -1.33 -3.99 -11.85
N THR A 800 -0.29 -3.18 -12.02
CA THR A 800 -0.07 -2.45 -13.28
C THR A 800 0.11 -3.41 -14.45
N GLY A 801 0.89 -4.48 -14.25
CA GLY A 801 1.08 -5.53 -15.25
C GLY A 801 -0.20 -6.30 -15.55
N ARG A 802 -1.02 -6.56 -14.55
CA ARG A 802 -2.33 -7.22 -14.67
C ARG A 802 -3.30 -6.32 -15.39
N ILE A 803 -3.38 -5.03 -15.06
CA ILE A 803 -4.17 -4.04 -15.79
C ILE A 803 -3.71 -4.01 -17.25
N ALA A 804 -2.42 -3.81 -17.52
CA ALA A 804 -1.90 -3.78 -18.89
C ALA A 804 -2.14 -5.09 -19.65
N GLY A 805 -1.99 -6.24 -19.00
CA GLY A 805 -2.25 -7.57 -19.56
C GLY A 805 -3.73 -7.83 -19.84
N ARG A 806 -4.64 -7.40 -18.94
CA ARG A 806 -6.09 -7.45 -19.16
C ARG A 806 -6.48 -6.61 -20.38
N LEU A 807 -5.99 -5.37 -20.44
CA LEU A 807 -6.21 -4.47 -21.56
C LEU A 807 -5.70 -5.04 -22.89
N LEU A 808 -4.53 -5.68 -22.86
CA LEU A 808 -3.98 -6.35 -24.05
C LEU A 808 -4.87 -7.51 -24.52
N ARG A 809 -5.33 -8.37 -23.60
CA ARG A 809 -6.23 -9.48 -23.92
C ARG A 809 -7.58 -8.98 -24.45
N GLN A 810 -8.14 -7.94 -23.84
CA GLN A 810 -9.37 -7.31 -24.33
C GLN A 810 -9.18 -6.69 -25.71
N ALA A 811 -8.04 -6.05 -25.98
CA ALA A 811 -7.73 -5.51 -27.30
C ALA A 811 -7.61 -6.61 -28.36
N ALA A 812 -7.02 -7.77 -28.01
CA ALA A 812 -6.94 -8.94 -28.88
C ALA A 812 -8.33 -9.53 -29.19
N LEU A 813 -9.17 -9.73 -28.16
CA LEU A 813 -10.55 -10.24 -28.31
C LEU A 813 -11.47 -9.34 -29.13
N ARG A 814 -11.14 -8.05 -29.29
CA ARG A 814 -11.90 -7.13 -30.16
C ARG A 814 -11.41 -7.12 -31.61
N GLN A 815 -10.19 -7.60 -31.86
CA GLN A 815 -9.62 -7.71 -33.21
C GLN A 815 -10.06 -9.00 -33.91
N GLU A 816 -10.25 -10.06 -33.11
CA GLU A 816 -10.96 -11.28 -33.49
C GLU A 816 -12.46 -11.00 -33.67
#